data_AF-A0A2V9UIP1-F1
#
_entry.id   AF-A0A2V9UIP1-F1
#
_cell.length_a   1.000
_cell.length_b   1.000
_cell.length_c   1.000
_cell.angle_alpha   90.00
_cell.angle_beta   90.00
_cell.angle_gamma   90.00
#
_symmetry.space_group_name_H-M   'P 1'
#
loop_
_entity.id
_entity.type
_entity.pdbx_description
1 polymer ?
#
loop_
_entity_poly.entity_id
_entity_poly.type
_entity_poly.pdbx_seq_one_letter_code
_entity_poly.pdbx_strand_id
1 'polypeptide(L)'
;MMKHLLLALMLLTVALLPGCATGGGGHSGANIIVTVNTTPPNQSVVGVTLTVQFTATVTNVTNHSVTWSLTQSDSSACTAACGTIDVNGLYTAPAVAPTPAAIKVVATSVENTTRSGSFDLTITQITVTVTPKLNNDLTNPVNIVKGVTQQFTATATPDAAAQTFTWTLTCDGGGTTCGTIDAGTGLFTAPNAIPATPTGQISATSTIDSTGVDTVHILIVKSRLAASSTYAFRYSGFDSGNSSLAGAGNFATDANGAIISGNQDEINATTATHCGVLSTSTLVSDTNDHGTLTLHTSCAVSTRTFKVVLQADGNGRMIEFDANGRASGEIALALVKTKFKDNVLPLGSSFVFGLTGVDPVLKRVGFVGLFQPDGAGNITSGMLDINDGGVASSLHQISAPSSVYDFNTSADGRGSMTLVDNNSGKTYNYAIYLTAGQTNKAASPLTLYVISTDDPQSNPAVSGTIVFQDPTPAPYDAADFNNFAVSSLTGVDAGGNTLVSLTSASGDGAGKINAIYDANNAGTIVAAQTFTCTYTSSGNGRYIVTLLGNSASCGSTALPFVFYASANSRGFLLDQSSSAVYTGQMDLQPGVTFAAAELAGSFAAATANPGSAGVDPGAFNLLFKSALPDFTVAGKRDDTDGGLGQTLAGTYTVSFNGTGTIKLSQPAAENFVTYLLDNTKNSPIQHFVMINVDPANKDSAIIFAER
;
A
#
# COMPACT_ATOMS: atom_id res chain seq x y z
N MET A 1 46.17 -45.86 -77.95
CA MET A 1 44.75 -45.47 -77.93
C MET A 1 44.46 -45.01 -76.51
N MET A 2 44.17 -43.77 -76.11
CA MET A 2 43.65 -42.52 -76.71
C MET A 2 44.28 -41.35 -75.91
N LYS A 3 45.08 -40.46 -76.52
CA LYS A 3 44.80 -39.03 -76.88
C LYS A 3 44.12 -38.21 -75.77
N HIS A 4 44.81 -37.38 -74.97
CA HIS A 4 45.56 -36.11 -75.19
C HIS A 4 44.73 -34.82 -74.99
N LEU A 5 45.21 -33.93 -74.10
CA LEU A 5 45.26 -32.44 -74.10
C LEU A 5 44.96 -31.88 -72.69
N LEU A 6 45.68 -30.92 -72.10
CA LEU A 6 47.02 -30.38 -72.29
C LEU A 6 47.35 -29.58 -71.01
N LEU A 7 48.55 -29.77 -70.48
CA LEU A 7 49.14 -29.05 -69.35
C LEU A 7 50.10 -27.99 -69.90
N ALA A 8 50.09 -26.76 -69.36
CA ALA A 8 51.16 -25.79 -69.52
C ALA A 8 51.13 -24.82 -68.33
N LEU A 9 52.23 -24.45 -67.67
CA LEU A 9 53.59 -24.96 -67.60
C LEU A 9 54.14 -24.35 -66.31
N MET A 10 54.61 -25.19 -65.40
CA MET A 10 55.49 -24.83 -64.29
C MET A 10 56.83 -24.30 -64.82
N LEU A 11 57.40 -23.29 -64.18
CA LEU A 11 58.84 -23.05 -63.96
C LEU A 11 58.87 -21.77 -63.08
N LEU A 12 59.60 -21.57 -62.00
CA LEU A 12 60.90 -22.07 -61.54
C LEU A 12 61.07 -21.37 -60.15
N THR A 13 61.28 -22.02 -59.00
CA THR A 13 62.61 -22.33 -58.45
C THR A 13 62.45 -22.94 -57.05
N VAL A 14 63.11 -24.08 -56.89
CA VAL A 14 63.60 -24.82 -55.70
C VAL A 14 64.76 -24.02 -55.08
N ALA A 15 65.15 -24.01 -53.80
CA ALA A 15 64.71 -24.50 -52.48
C ALA A 15 65.74 -23.97 -51.44
N LEU A 16 65.41 -23.97 -50.14
CA LEU A 16 66.25 -24.44 -48.99
C LEU A 16 65.70 -23.92 -47.62
N LEU A 17 64.85 -24.75 -47.00
CA LEU A 17 64.76 -25.27 -45.60
C LEU A 17 65.38 -24.49 -44.40
N PRO A 18 65.02 -24.77 -43.11
CA PRO A 18 63.85 -25.45 -42.52
C PRO A 18 63.24 -24.71 -41.30
N GLY A 19 61.99 -25.04 -40.93
CA GLY A 19 61.37 -24.57 -39.69
C GLY A 19 60.06 -25.32 -39.44
N CYS A 20 60.17 -26.38 -38.65
CA CYS A 20 59.14 -27.39 -38.42
C CYS A 20 58.08 -26.94 -37.40
N ALA A 21 56.85 -27.44 -37.63
CA ALA A 21 55.73 -27.57 -36.69
C ALA A 21 55.08 -26.23 -36.23
N THR A 22 53.75 -26.10 -36.15
CA THR A 22 52.73 -27.06 -35.72
C THR A 22 51.34 -26.65 -36.24
N GLY A 23 50.53 -27.67 -36.58
CA GLY A 23 49.11 -27.71 -36.21
C GLY A 23 48.19 -26.59 -36.70
N GLY A 24 47.95 -26.51 -38.01
CA GLY A 24 46.73 -25.91 -38.54
C GLY A 24 45.51 -26.77 -38.18
N GLY A 25 45.09 -26.74 -36.92
CA GLY A 25 43.79 -27.22 -36.47
C GLY A 25 42.72 -26.20 -36.87
N GLY A 26 42.47 -26.08 -38.17
CA GLY A 26 41.35 -25.32 -38.70
C GLY A 26 40.05 -25.92 -38.16
N HIS A 27 39.50 -25.32 -37.11
CA HIS A 27 38.11 -25.52 -36.74
C HIS A 27 37.26 -24.83 -37.81
N SER A 28 36.76 -25.62 -38.75
CA SER A 28 35.72 -25.18 -39.65
C SER A 28 34.45 -24.86 -38.84
N GLY A 29 33.95 -23.63 -38.98
CA GLY A 29 32.51 -23.34 -38.91
C GLY A 29 31.76 -23.62 -37.60
N ALA A 30 32.40 -23.75 -36.44
CA ALA A 30 31.67 -23.70 -35.18
C ALA A 30 31.08 -22.29 -35.00
N ASN A 31 29.75 -22.18 -34.91
CA ASN A 31 29.09 -20.93 -34.59
C ASN A 31 29.35 -20.61 -33.11
N ILE A 32 30.45 -19.90 -32.85
CA ILE A 32 30.81 -19.43 -31.51
C ILE A 32 29.77 -18.40 -31.07
N ILE A 33 29.10 -18.69 -29.97
CA ILE A 33 28.09 -17.80 -29.36
C ILE A 33 28.67 -17.28 -28.05
N VAL A 34 28.61 -15.97 -27.86
CA VAL A 34 28.98 -15.29 -26.61
C VAL A 34 27.72 -14.65 -26.04
N THR A 35 27.36 -15.01 -24.82
CA THR A 35 26.24 -14.43 -24.09
C THR A 35 26.77 -13.68 -22.87
N VAL A 36 26.32 -12.44 -22.66
CA VAL A 36 26.69 -11.62 -21.50
C VAL A 36 25.49 -11.54 -20.56
N ASN A 37 25.70 -11.84 -19.28
CA ASN A 37 24.70 -11.77 -18.22
C ASN A 37 25.22 -10.91 -17.06
N THR A 38 24.30 -10.39 -16.25
CA THR A 38 24.61 -9.61 -15.05
C THR A 38 24.33 -10.39 -13.77
N THR A 39 24.95 -9.97 -12.68
CA THR A 39 24.60 -10.39 -11.32
C THR A 39 24.38 -9.13 -10.48
N PRO A 40 23.14 -8.85 -10.02
CA PRO A 40 21.90 -9.61 -10.22
C PRO A 40 21.46 -9.73 -11.70
N PRO A 41 20.70 -10.78 -12.09
CA PRO A 41 20.28 -10.99 -13.48
C PRO A 41 19.45 -9.83 -14.03
N ASN A 42 19.63 -9.52 -15.32
CA ASN A 42 18.89 -8.50 -16.07
C ASN A 42 19.02 -7.06 -15.54
N GLN A 43 20.06 -6.75 -14.76
CA GLN A 43 20.34 -5.39 -14.33
C GLN A 43 20.80 -4.52 -15.51
N SER A 44 19.90 -3.69 -16.05
CA SER A 44 20.15 -2.80 -17.20
C SER A 44 20.38 -1.33 -16.85
N VAL A 45 20.33 -0.97 -15.55
CA VAL A 45 20.57 0.38 -15.06
C VAL A 45 21.53 0.33 -13.85
N VAL A 46 22.44 1.29 -13.79
CA VAL A 46 23.41 1.44 -12.70
C VAL A 46 23.55 2.92 -12.30
N GLY A 47 23.61 3.18 -10.99
CA GLY A 47 23.93 4.52 -10.48
C GLY A 47 25.41 4.85 -10.68
N VAL A 48 25.75 6.13 -10.78
CA VAL A 48 27.15 6.58 -10.78
C VAL A 48 27.94 6.01 -9.60
N THR A 49 29.23 5.73 -9.82
CA THR A 49 30.17 5.10 -8.87
C THR A 49 29.84 3.68 -8.40
N LEU A 50 28.64 3.16 -8.69
CA LEU A 50 28.25 1.79 -8.35
C LEU A 50 28.84 0.77 -9.33
N THR A 51 28.85 -0.49 -8.89
CA THR A 51 29.39 -1.61 -9.67
C THR A 51 28.33 -2.58 -10.14
N VAL A 52 28.56 -3.23 -11.28
CA VAL A 52 27.75 -4.35 -11.78
C VAL A 52 28.69 -5.49 -12.16
N GLN A 53 28.41 -6.69 -11.69
CA GLN A 53 29.17 -7.88 -12.08
C GLN A 53 28.60 -8.45 -13.38
N PHE A 54 29.44 -8.55 -14.40
CA PHE A 54 29.13 -9.22 -15.65
C PHE A 54 29.78 -10.59 -15.71
N THR A 55 29.10 -11.53 -16.36
CA THR A 55 29.62 -12.86 -16.69
C THR A 55 29.40 -13.13 -18.17
N ALA A 56 30.34 -13.81 -18.81
CA ALA A 56 30.22 -14.20 -20.22
C ALA A 56 30.23 -15.72 -20.34
N THR A 57 29.31 -16.26 -21.12
CA THR A 57 29.30 -17.68 -21.50
C THR A 57 29.66 -17.78 -22.97
N VAL A 58 30.79 -18.42 -23.27
CA VAL A 58 31.21 -18.75 -24.64
C VAL A 58 30.94 -20.22 -24.90
N THR A 59 30.27 -20.54 -26.00
CA THR A 59 29.96 -21.93 -26.39
C THR A 59 30.60 -22.29 -27.74
N ASN A 60 30.70 -23.60 -28.01
CA ASN A 60 31.31 -24.17 -29.22
C ASN A 60 32.80 -23.79 -29.41
N VAL A 61 33.53 -23.69 -28.30
CA VAL A 61 34.95 -23.35 -28.20
C VAL A 61 35.65 -24.28 -27.20
N THR A 62 36.97 -24.32 -27.21
CA THR A 62 37.77 -25.02 -26.18
C THR A 62 38.28 -24.06 -25.10
N ASN A 63 38.50 -22.80 -25.47
CA ASN A 63 38.86 -21.70 -24.59
C ASN A 63 37.66 -20.76 -24.40
N HIS A 64 37.10 -20.79 -23.20
CA HIS A 64 35.91 -20.03 -22.82
C HIS A 64 36.24 -18.61 -22.31
N SER A 65 37.51 -18.18 -22.37
CA SER A 65 37.94 -16.87 -21.89
C SER A 65 37.45 -15.74 -22.80
N VAL A 66 37.19 -14.58 -22.20
CA VAL A 66 36.79 -13.36 -22.92
C VAL A 66 37.69 -12.18 -22.55
N THR A 67 37.70 -11.19 -23.43
CA THR A 67 38.22 -9.84 -23.15
C THR A 67 37.04 -8.88 -23.04
N TRP A 68 37.05 -8.05 -22.00
CA TRP A 68 35.99 -7.07 -21.74
C TRP A 68 36.34 -5.71 -22.34
N SER A 69 35.34 -5.02 -22.88
CA SER A 69 35.44 -3.65 -23.36
C SER A 69 34.13 -2.89 -23.20
N LEU A 70 34.21 -1.56 -23.19
CA LEU A 70 33.06 -0.67 -23.12
C LEU A 70 32.94 0.11 -24.43
N THR A 71 31.72 0.27 -24.93
CA THR A 71 31.43 1.15 -26.07
C THR A 71 30.20 2.00 -25.79
N GLN A 72 30.15 3.20 -26.37
CA GLN A 72 28.93 4.01 -26.31
C GLN A 72 27.85 3.40 -27.20
N SER A 73 26.58 3.68 -26.91
CA SER A 73 25.46 3.15 -27.72
C SER A 73 25.49 3.66 -29.18
N ASP A 74 26.12 4.81 -29.44
CA ASP A 74 26.36 5.34 -30.79
C ASP A 74 27.58 4.70 -31.49
N SER A 75 28.14 3.64 -30.92
CA SER A 75 29.33 2.91 -31.39
C SER A 75 30.63 3.71 -31.35
N SER A 76 30.66 4.88 -30.69
CA SER A 76 31.90 5.58 -30.40
C SER A 76 32.69 4.88 -29.28
N ALA A 77 34.01 5.07 -29.28
CA ALA A 77 34.88 4.50 -28.25
C ALA A 77 34.58 5.14 -26.89
N CYS A 78 34.26 4.32 -25.90
CA CYS A 78 34.23 4.75 -24.51
C CYS A 78 35.66 4.98 -24.02
N THR A 79 36.08 6.24 -23.93
CA THR A 79 37.17 6.60 -23.00
C THR A 79 36.57 6.83 -21.60
N ALA A 80 37.39 7.10 -20.58
CA ALA A 80 37.05 7.09 -19.13
C ALA A 80 35.67 7.64 -18.70
N ALA A 81 35.01 8.45 -19.53
CA ALA A 81 33.63 8.90 -19.39
C ALA A 81 32.58 7.78 -19.20
N CYS A 82 32.84 6.54 -19.62
CA CYS A 82 31.90 5.42 -19.44
C CYS A 82 32.18 4.53 -18.24
N GLY A 83 33.17 4.85 -17.41
CA GLY A 83 33.61 3.98 -16.32
C GLY A 83 34.68 2.97 -16.75
N THR A 84 34.85 1.91 -15.95
CA THR A 84 35.89 0.88 -16.13
C THR A 84 35.33 -0.52 -15.97
N ILE A 85 35.86 -1.50 -16.70
CA ILE A 85 35.56 -2.93 -16.50
C ILE A 85 36.87 -3.70 -16.33
N ASP A 86 36.94 -4.56 -15.30
CA ASP A 86 38.12 -5.37 -15.04
C ASP A 86 38.13 -6.70 -15.84
N VAL A 87 39.20 -7.48 -15.69
CA VAL A 87 39.35 -8.77 -16.38
C VAL A 87 38.33 -9.82 -15.93
N ASN A 88 37.77 -9.67 -14.73
CA ASN A 88 36.76 -10.56 -14.17
C ASN A 88 35.33 -10.14 -14.54
N GLY A 89 35.17 -9.04 -15.29
CA GLY A 89 33.86 -8.51 -15.69
C GLY A 89 33.20 -7.64 -14.62
N LEU A 90 33.92 -7.18 -13.60
CA LEU A 90 33.40 -6.21 -12.65
C LEU A 90 33.45 -4.82 -13.29
N TYR A 91 32.29 -4.30 -13.66
CA TYR A 91 32.12 -2.95 -14.17
C TYR A 91 31.94 -1.96 -13.01
N THR A 92 32.56 -0.78 -13.11
CA THR A 92 32.42 0.35 -12.19
C THR A 92 31.98 1.59 -12.96
N ALA A 93 30.82 2.14 -12.61
CA ALA A 93 30.27 3.34 -13.22
C ALA A 93 31.12 4.59 -12.88
N PRO A 94 31.20 5.57 -13.80
CA PRO A 94 31.88 6.84 -13.53
C PRO A 94 31.12 7.66 -12.46
N ALA A 95 31.75 8.72 -11.92
CA ALA A 95 31.13 9.63 -10.96
C ALA A 95 30.12 10.61 -11.59
N VAL A 96 30.15 10.76 -12.91
CA VAL A 96 29.22 11.59 -13.67
C VAL A 96 28.72 10.76 -14.84
N ALA A 97 27.40 10.69 -15.03
CA ALA A 97 26.82 9.97 -16.15
C ALA A 97 27.31 10.56 -17.49
N PRO A 98 27.75 9.72 -18.45
CA PRO A 98 28.19 10.18 -19.76
C PRO A 98 27.03 10.73 -20.59
N THR A 99 27.35 11.43 -21.68
CA THR A 99 26.38 11.83 -22.71
C THR A 99 26.82 11.24 -24.05
N PRO A 100 26.11 10.22 -24.59
CA PRO A 100 24.92 9.55 -24.04
C PRO A 100 25.18 8.72 -22.78
N ALA A 101 24.12 8.53 -21.97
CA ALA A 101 24.16 7.76 -20.72
C ALA A 101 24.12 6.23 -20.94
N ALA A 102 23.74 5.80 -22.14
CA ALA A 102 23.60 4.40 -22.50
C ALA A 102 24.91 3.86 -23.10
N ILE A 103 25.43 2.77 -22.53
CA ILE A 103 26.65 2.09 -22.95
C ILE A 103 26.38 0.61 -23.28
N LYS A 104 27.35 -0.03 -23.93
CA LYS A 104 27.40 -1.47 -24.16
C LYS A 104 28.61 -2.07 -23.45
N VAL A 105 28.38 -3.11 -22.67
CA VAL A 105 29.43 -3.96 -22.09
C VAL A 105 29.65 -5.14 -23.02
N VAL A 106 30.84 -5.23 -23.62
CA VAL A 106 31.15 -6.18 -24.69
C VAL A 106 32.17 -7.21 -24.22
N ALA A 107 31.80 -8.48 -24.30
CA ALA A 107 32.71 -9.62 -24.12
C ALA A 107 33.12 -10.17 -25.48
N THR A 108 34.41 -10.15 -25.78
CA THR A 108 34.99 -10.69 -27.03
C THR A 108 35.72 -11.99 -26.76
N SER A 109 35.45 -13.06 -27.51
CA SER A 109 36.10 -14.36 -27.32
C SER A 109 37.62 -14.26 -27.55
N VAL A 110 38.40 -14.85 -26.65
CA VAL A 110 39.87 -14.98 -26.82
C VAL A 110 40.22 -15.98 -27.92
N GLU A 111 39.40 -17.04 -28.10
CA GLU A 111 39.62 -18.04 -29.16
C GLU A 111 39.29 -17.49 -30.55
N ASN A 112 38.29 -16.62 -30.67
CA ASN A 112 37.94 -15.96 -31.92
C ASN A 112 37.54 -14.50 -31.69
N THR A 113 38.47 -13.59 -31.96
CA THR A 113 38.31 -12.14 -31.74
C THR A 113 37.29 -11.48 -32.67
N THR A 114 36.71 -12.19 -33.65
CA THR A 114 35.62 -11.69 -34.50
C THR A 114 34.23 -11.95 -33.92
N ARG A 115 34.15 -12.63 -32.77
CA ARG A 115 32.90 -13.03 -32.11
C ARG A 115 32.80 -12.39 -30.73
N SER A 116 31.69 -11.72 -30.48
CA SER A 116 31.41 -11.03 -29.23
C SER A 116 29.94 -11.13 -28.84
N GLY A 117 29.68 -10.91 -27.56
CA GLY A 117 28.36 -10.70 -26.99
C GLY A 117 28.35 -9.35 -26.28
N SER A 118 27.19 -8.72 -26.21
CA SER A 118 27.06 -7.41 -25.55
C SER A 118 25.85 -7.36 -24.65
N PHE A 119 25.92 -6.51 -23.63
CA PHE A 119 24.80 -6.17 -22.75
C PHE A 119 24.62 -4.65 -22.70
N ASP A 120 23.38 -4.19 -22.83
CA ASP A 120 23.03 -2.77 -22.78
C ASP A 120 22.89 -2.30 -21.33
N LEU A 121 23.60 -1.23 -20.96
CA LEU A 121 23.61 -0.68 -19.62
C LEU A 121 23.41 0.83 -19.66
N THR A 122 22.49 1.36 -18.86
CA THR A 122 22.27 2.81 -18.71
C THR A 122 22.86 3.28 -17.39
N ILE A 123 23.70 4.32 -17.44
CA ILE A 123 24.27 4.97 -16.26
C ILE A 123 23.38 6.15 -15.88
N THR A 124 22.97 6.26 -14.63
CA THR A 124 22.14 7.38 -14.16
C THR A 124 22.73 8.01 -12.90
N GLN A 125 22.43 9.30 -12.69
CA GLN A 125 22.60 9.91 -11.37
C GLN A 125 21.70 9.24 -10.34
N ILE A 126 22.11 9.29 -9.08
CA ILE A 126 21.31 8.76 -7.98
C ILE A 126 20.24 9.78 -7.60
N THR A 127 18.98 9.36 -7.62
CA THR A 127 17.86 10.15 -7.10
C THR A 127 17.59 9.75 -5.66
N VAL A 128 17.61 10.72 -4.75
CA VAL A 128 17.27 10.51 -3.33
C VAL A 128 15.80 10.88 -3.11
N THR A 129 15.14 10.17 -2.21
CA THR A 129 13.78 10.50 -1.76
C THR A 129 13.70 10.40 -0.26
N VAL A 130 13.29 11.48 0.40
CA VAL A 130 13.09 11.56 1.86
C VAL A 130 11.62 11.36 2.21
N THR A 131 11.35 10.60 3.25
CA THR A 131 10.02 10.40 3.85
C THR A 131 10.07 10.54 5.38
N PRO A 132 8.98 10.95 6.06
CA PRO A 132 7.73 11.45 5.49
C PRO A 132 7.90 12.81 4.81
N LYS A 133 7.07 13.10 3.80
CA LYS A 133 7.14 14.34 3.02
C LYS A 133 5.78 14.72 2.45
N LEU A 134 5.40 15.99 2.64
CA LEU A 134 4.22 16.58 2.04
C LEU A 134 4.68 17.48 0.88
N ASN A 135 4.43 17.06 -0.37
CA ASN A 135 4.53 17.78 -1.65
C ASN A 135 5.65 18.84 -1.90
N ASN A 136 6.76 18.81 -1.15
CA ASN A 136 8.00 19.59 -1.34
C ASN A 136 7.86 21.12 -1.30
N ASP A 137 6.77 21.67 -0.73
CA ASP A 137 6.53 23.11 -0.68
C ASP A 137 6.66 23.65 0.76
N LEU A 138 7.30 24.82 0.94
CA LEU A 138 7.32 25.56 2.21
C LEU A 138 5.91 25.93 2.69
N THR A 139 4.93 26.01 1.77
CA THR A 139 3.53 26.25 2.13
C THR A 139 2.82 25.03 2.73
N ASN A 140 3.45 23.85 2.67
CA ASN A 140 2.91 22.60 3.23
C ASN A 140 4.00 21.76 3.93
N PRO A 141 4.58 22.27 5.03
CA PRO A 141 5.63 21.59 5.77
C PRO A 141 5.09 20.37 6.55
N VAL A 142 5.98 19.42 6.86
CA VAL A 142 5.66 18.33 7.80
C VAL A 142 5.56 18.91 9.21
N ASN A 143 4.39 18.76 9.81
CA ASN A 143 4.15 19.16 11.20
C ASN A 143 4.88 18.21 12.17
N ILE A 144 5.70 18.78 13.04
CA ILE A 144 6.40 18.07 14.11
C ILE A 144 5.98 18.63 15.46
N VAL A 145 5.43 17.79 16.32
CA VAL A 145 5.01 18.18 17.66
C VAL A 145 6.24 18.56 18.50
N LYS A 146 6.13 19.64 19.27
CA LYS A 146 7.19 20.09 20.17
C LYS A 146 7.54 19.01 21.21
N GLY A 147 8.82 18.85 21.52
CA GLY A 147 9.31 17.94 22.56
C GLY A 147 9.28 16.45 22.20
N VAL A 148 8.91 16.08 20.97
CA VAL A 148 8.95 14.69 20.49
C VAL A 148 9.94 14.52 19.35
N THR A 149 10.13 13.27 18.92
CA THR A 149 11.01 12.91 17.81
C THR A 149 10.22 12.52 16.55
N GLN A 150 10.81 12.78 15.38
CA GLN A 150 10.36 12.29 14.08
C GLN A 150 11.51 11.56 13.39
N GLN A 151 11.30 10.31 12.99
CA GLN A 151 12.24 9.59 12.15
C GLN A 151 12.06 10.04 10.69
N PHE A 152 13.14 10.48 10.05
CA PHE A 152 13.18 10.64 8.59
C PHE A 152 13.98 9.51 7.97
N THR A 153 13.54 9.03 6.81
CA THR A 153 14.17 7.96 6.05
C THR A 153 14.46 8.42 4.65
N ALA A 154 15.58 7.96 4.08
CA ALA A 154 15.97 8.25 2.72
C ALA A 154 16.14 6.95 1.94
N THR A 155 15.69 6.95 0.69
CA THR A 155 15.98 5.91 -0.29
C THR A 155 16.71 6.52 -1.47
N ALA A 156 17.47 5.70 -2.19
CA ALA A 156 18.21 6.11 -3.37
C ALA A 156 17.89 5.15 -4.53
N THR A 157 17.67 5.71 -5.71
CA THR A 157 17.47 4.94 -6.94
C THR A 157 18.52 5.32 -7.97
N PRO A 158 19.15 4.34 -8.65
CA PRO A 158 19.00 2.88 -8.51
C PRO A 158 19.62 2.31 -7.22
N ASP A 159 18.97 1.32 -6.61
CA ASP A 159 19.44 0.63 -5.39
C ASP A 159 20.25 -0.65 -5.74
N ALA A 160 21.43 -0.47 -6.35
CA ALA A 160 22.30 -1.59 -6.76
C ALA A 160 23.36 -1.96 -5.71
N ALA A 161 23.43 -1.23 -4.60
CA ALA A 161 24.35 -1.44 -3.49
C ALA A 161 23.78 -0.79 -2.23
N ALA A 162 24.22 -1.21 -1.05
CA ALA A 162 23.83 -0.59 0.21
C ALA A 162 24.03 0.93 0.19
N GLN A 163 22.96 1.67 0.45
CA GLN A 163 22.94 3.13 0.42
C GLN A 163 23.08 3.69 1.84
N THR A 164 23.91 4.71 2.00
CA THR A 164 23.98 5.50 3.24
C THR A 164 23.81 6.98 2.93
N PHE A 165 23.34 7.74 3.92
CA PHE A 165 22.98 9.14 3.75
C PHE A 165 23.59 9.97 4.87
N THR A 166 24.00 11.20 4.54
CA THR A 166 24.33 12.22 5.52
C THR A 166 23.13 13.13 5.69
N TRP A 167 22.67 13.29 6.93
CA TRP A 167 21.53 14.14 7.27
C TRP A 167 21.99 15.49 7.80
N THR A 168 21.32 16.56 7.36
CA THR A 168 21.57 17.93 7.82
C THR A 168 20.27 18.64 8.13
N LEU A 169 20.34 19.60 9.06
CA LEU A 169 19.23 20.48 9.44
C LEU A 169 19.67 21.93 9.28
N THR A 170 18.86 22.71 8.58
CA THR A 170 18.99 24.17 8.50
C THR A 170 17.74 24.80 9.10
N CYS A 171 17.88 25.51 10.23
CA CYS A 171 16.77 26.25 10.83
C CYS A 171 16.65 27.65 10.22
N ASP A 172 15.43 28.07 9.87
CA ASP A 172 15.19 29.39 9.26
C ASP A 172 15.48 30.54 10.23
N GLY A 173 15.36 30.28 11.54
CA GLY A 173 15.79 31.20 12.61
C GLY A 173 17.30 31.22 12.89
N GLY A 174 18.09 30.38 12.18
CA GLY A 174 19.52 30.18 12.41
C GLY A 174 19.85 29.22 13.57
N GLY A 175 21.08 28.69 13.57
CA GLY A 175 21.55 27.75 14.61
C GLY A 175 20.70 26.48 14.70
N THR A 176 20.39 26.05 15.92
CA THR A 176 19.57 24.86 16.23
C THR A 176 18.19 25.21 16.82
N THR A 177 17.68 26.42 16.54
CA THR A 177 16.47 26.94 17.19
C THR A 177 15.21 26.13 16.90
N CYS A 178 15.15 25.48 15.74
CA CYS A 178 14.04 24.63 15.31
C CYS A 178 14.18 23.17 15.74
N GLY A 179 15.35 22.72 16.23
CA GLY A 179 15.61 21.35 16.68
C GLY A 179 17.02 20.85 16.36
N THR A 180 17.21 19.53 16.43
CA THR A 180 18.46 18.84 16.04
C THR A 180 18.14 17.60 15.22
N ILE A 181 19.03 17.21 14.30
CA ILE A 181 18.95 15.95 13.55
C ILE A 181 20.22 15.13 13.75
N ASP A 182 20.06 13.81 13.95
CA ASP A 182 21.18 12.89 13.95
C ASP A 182 21.69 12.64 12.52
N ALA A 183 22.97 12.94 12.28
CA ALA A 183 23.56 12.97 10.95
C ALA A 183 23.64 11.59 10.26
N GLY A 184 23.61 10.48 11.01
CA GLY A 184 23.72 9.13 10.47
C GLY A 184 22.39 8.37 10.39
N THR A 185 21.42 8.73 11.24
CA THR A 185 20.15 8.01 11.36
C THR A 185 18.95 8.78 10.84
N GLY A 186 19.02 10.12 10.70
CA GLY A 186 17.88 10.93 10.30
C GLY A 186 16.82 11.12 11.39
N LEU A 187 17.15 10.80 12.65
CA LEU A 187 16.25 11.05 13.78
C LEU A 187 16.25 12.54 14.15
N PHE A 188 15.14 13.22 13.88
CA PHE A 188 14.93 14.61 14.27
C PHE A 188 14.33 14.70 15.68
N THR A 189 14.84 15.63 16.49
CA THR A 189 14.35 15.94 17.84
C THR A 189 13.86 17.38 17.92
N ALA A 190 12.57 17.57 18.18
CA ALA A 190 11.95 18.88 18.29
C ALA A 190 12.24 19.54 19.66
N PRO A 191 12.36 20.88 19.73
CA PRO A 191 12.52 21.59 20.99
C PRO A 191 11.26 21.48 21.87
N ASN A 192 11.43 21.56 23.20
CA ASN A 192 10.32 21.48 24.16
C ASN A 192 9.34 22.67 24.11
N ALA A 193 9.77 23.78 23.50
CA ALA A 193 8.99 24.99 23.27
C ALA A 193 8.99 25.32 21.77
N ILE A 194 7.90 25.92 21.30
CA ILE A 194 7.80 26.40 19.92
C ILE A 194 8.66 27.67 19.81
N PRO A 195 9.69 27.71 18.94
CA PRO A 195 10.52 28.88 18.76
C PRO A 195 9.77 29.98 17.97
N ALA A 196 10.27 31.21 18.00
CA ALA A 196 9.66 32.33 17.28
C ALA A 196 9.61 32.11 15.75
N THR A 197 10.62 31.43 15.20
CA THR A 197 10.65 30.94 13.82
C THR A 197 10.61 29.41 13.86
N PRO A 198 9.42 28.78 13.78
CA PRO A 198 9.22 27.35 13.97
C PRO A 198 9.49 26.48 12.73
N THR A 199 10.21 26.99 11.74
CA THR A 199 10.43 26.32 10.47
C THR A 199 11.91 25.96 10.26
N GLY A 200 12.13 24.93 9.45
CA GLY A 200 13.45 24.49 9.04
C GLY A 200 13.40 23.48 7.88
N GLN A 201 14.59 23.12 7.40
CA GLN A 201 14.78 22.22 6.27
C GLN A 201 15.70 21.07 6.67
N ILE A 202 15.26 19.85 6.40
CA ILE A 202 16.04 18.63 6.60
C ILE A 202 16.44 18.08 5.24
N SER A 203 17.73 17.84 5.03
CA SER A 203 18.24 17.27 3.78
C SER A 203 18.96 15.95 4.03
N ALA A 204 18.72 14.98 3.16
CA ALA A 204 19.50 13.76 3.07
C ALA A 204 20.32 13.77 1.78
N THR A 205 21.64 13.62 1.90
CA THR A 205 22.56 13.53 0.77
C THR A 205 23.14 12.12 0.69
N SER A 206 23.10 11.51 -0.49
CA SER A 206 23.74 10.21 -0.71
C SER A 206 25.24 10.31 -0.48
N THR A 207 25.82 9.34 0.24
CA THR A 207 27.27 9.25 0.42
C THR A 207 27.99 8.71 -0.81
N ILE A 208 27.24 8.20 -1.79
CA ILE A 208 27.74 7.61 -3.03
C ILE A 208 27.75 8.67 -4.14
N ASP A 209 26.67 9.45 -4.24
CA ASP A 209 26.53 10.56 -5.19
C ASP A 209 26.15 11.84 -4.44
N SER A 210 27.11 12.74 -4.25
CA SER A 210 26.87 14.02 -3.55
C SER A 210 25.88 14.95 -4.25
N THR A 211 25.52 14.69 -5.51
CA THR A 211 24.47 15.42 -6.22
C THR A 211 23.08 14.86 -5.96
N GLY A 212 23.01 13.60 -5.50
CA GLY A 212 21.79 12.97 -5.02
C GLY A 212 21.42 13.52 -3.65
N VAL A 213 20.53 14.51 -3.63
CA VAL A 213 20.01 15.13 -2.41
C VAL A 213 18.50 15.29 -2.50
N ASP A 214 17.82 15.06 -1.39
CA ASP A 214 16.42 15.46 -1.24
C ASP A 214 16.20 16.21 0.08
N THR A 215 15.26 17.14 0.08
CA THR A 215 14.99 18.07 1.19
C THR A 215 13.51 18.11 1.54
N VAL A 216 13.20 18.07 2.84
CA VAL A 216 11.86 18.21 3.41
C VAL A 216 11.80 19.43 4.33
N HIS A 217 10.67 20.14 4.28
CA HIS A 217 10.40 21.26 5.18
C HIS A 217 9.61 20.81 6.39
N ILE A 218 9.92 21.40 7.54
CA ILE A 218 9.30 21.06 8.83
C ILE A 218 8.70 22.31 9.49
N LEU A 219 7.65 22.10 10.28
CA LEU A 219 7.03 23.11 11.13
C LEU A 219 6.82 22.56 12.54
N ILE A 220 7.37 23.24 13.54
CA ILE A 220 7.20 22.86 14.95
C ILE A 220 5.84 23.35 15.46
N VAL A 221 5.00 22.41 15.87
CA VAL A 221 3.60 22.65 16.26
C VAL A 221 3.29 22.13 17.67
N LYS A 222 2.09 22.46 18.20
CA LYS A 222 1.61 21.92 19.49
C LYS A 222 0.95 20.55 19.37
N SER A 223 0.30 20.29 18.23
CA SER A 223 -0.47 19.08 17.96
C SER A 223 -0.23 18.69 16.51
N ARG A 224 -0.24 17.39 16.23
CA ARG A 224 -0.12 16.90 14.85
C ARG A 224 -1.42 17.03 14.07
N LEU A 225 -2.55 17.12 14.77
CA LEU A 225 -3.82 17.44 14.12
C LEU A 225 -3.72 18.83 13.50
N ALA A 226 -4.14 18.95 12.25
CA ALA A 226 -4.14 20.20 11.51
C ALA A 226 -4.93 21.27 12.28
N ALA A 227 -4.42 22.49 12.26
CA ALA A 227 -5.07 23.64 12.89
C ALA A 227 -6.38 24.00 12.19
N SER A 228 -7.38 24.48 12.94
CA SER A 228 -8.66 24.98 12.44
C SER A 228 -9.36 24.04 11.44
N SER A 229 -9.27 22.74 11.73
CA SER A 229 -9.68 21.67 10.82
C SER A 229 -10.75 20.80 11.47
N THR A 230 -11.38 19.94 10.67
CA THR A 230 -12.29 18.90 11.16
C THR A 230 -11.72 17.55 10.75
N TYR A 231 -11.74 16.60 11.68
CA TYR A 231 -11.41 15.21 11.41
C TYR A 231 -12.68 14.39 11.58
N ALA A 232 -12.92 13.47 10.64
CA ALA A 232 -13.89 12.40 10.82
C ALA A 232 -13.16 11.18 11.40
N PHE A 233 -13.88 10.37 12.16
CA PHE A 233 -13.35 9.11 12.68
C PHE A 233 -14.39 8.01 12.58
N ARG A 234 -13.92 6.76 12.50
CA ARG A 234 -14.75 5.57 12.71
C ARG A 234 -13.98 4.50 13.44
N TYR A 235 -14.66 3.63 14.16
CA TYR A 235 -14.12 2.40 14.72
C TYR A 235 -15.18 1.30 14.75
N SER A 236 -14.72 0.06 14.75
CA SER A 236 -15.56 -1.11 14.97
C SER A 236 -14.80 -2.17 15.77
N GLY A 237 -15.55 -3.03 16.46
CA GLY A 237 -15.01 -4.09 17.27
C GLY A 237 -16.03 -4.62 18.26
N PHE A 238 -15.59 -4.86 19.49
CA PHE A 238 -16.38 -5.50 20.53
C PHE A 238 -16.21 -4.78 21.86
N ASP A 239 -17.29 -4.62 22.62
CA ASP A 239 -17.22 -4.07 23.97
C ASP A 239 -16.62 -5.09 24.97
N SER A 240 -16.43 -4.65 26.22
CA SER A 240 -15.96 -5.48 27.34
C SER A 240 -16.81 -6.72 27.62
N GLY A 241 -18.06 -6.75 27.15
CA GLY A 241 -18.97 -7.89 27.21
C GLY A 241 -18.93 -8.79 25.97
N ASN A 242 -17.96 -8.58 25.08
CA ASN A 242 -17.82 -9.24 23.77
C ASN A 242 -19.00 -9.01 22.81
N SER A 243 -19.79 -7.96 23.03
CA SER A 243 -20.88 -7.58 22.12
C SER A 243 -20.35 -6.65 21.03
N SER A 244 -20.89 -6.76 19.81
CA SER A 244 -20.49 -5.90 18.69
C SER A 244 -20.67 -4.41 19.05
N LEU A 245 -19.67 -3.61 18.68
CA LEU A 245 -19.58 -2.19 18.92
C LEU A 245 -19.09 -1.50 17.64
N ALA A 246 -19.70 -0.38 17.28
CA ALA A 246 -19.19 0.52 16.26
C ALA A 246 -19.44 1.98 16.65
N GLY A 247 -18.56 2.86 16.22
CA GLY A 247 -18.73 4.30 16.35
C GLY A 247 -18.26 5.05 15.12
N ALA A 248 -18.93 6.16 14.81
CA ALA A 248 -18.49 7.10 13.78
C ALA A 248 -18.79 8.52 14.23
N GLY A 249 -17.91 9.46 13.88
CA GLY A 249 -18.00 10.80 14.41
C GLY A 249 -17.12 11.80 13.70
N ASN A 250 -17.09 13.00 14.25
CA ASN A 250 -16.13 14.03 13.90
C ASN A 250 -15.66 14.80 15.13
N PHE A 251 -14.55 15.51 14.99
CA PHE A 251 -14.14 16.55 15.92
C PHE A 251 -13.46 17.71 15.20
N ALA A 252 -13.65 18.91 15.71
CA ALA A 252 -13.02 20.14 15.24
C ALA A 252 -11.80 20.49 16.10
N THR A 253 -10.81 21.11 15.48
CA THR A 253 -9.61 21.62 16.14
C THR A 253 -9.54 23.14 16.14
N ASP A 254 -8.90 23.72 17.16
CA ASP A 254 -8.57 25.13 17.21
C ASP A 254 -7.35 25.48 16.34
N ALA A 255 -6.91 26.74 16.37
CA ALA A 255 -5.72 27.21 15.67
C ALA A 255 -4.39 26.53 16.10
N ASN A 256 -4.40 25.74 17.17
CA ASN A 256 -3.26 24.99 17.67
C ASN A 256 -3.40 23.46 17.47
N GLY A 257 -4.49 22.98 16.86
CA GLY A 257 -4.77 21.55 16.73
C GLY A 257 -5.36 20.89 17.98
N ALA A 258 -5.82 21.67 18.97
CA ALA A 258 -6.52 21.16 20.15
C ALA A 258 -7.99 20.87 19.83
N ILE A 259 -8.54 19.77 20.34
CA ILE A 259 -9.93 19.37 20.08
C ILE A 259 -10.88 20.29 20.87
N ILE A 260 -11.88 20.86 20.19
CA ILE A 260 -12.79 21.87 20.78
C ILE A 260 -14.27 21.48 20.78
N SER A 261 -14.69 20.63 19.85
CA SER A 261 -16.09 20.20 19.71
C SER A 261 -16.17 19.04 18.74
N GLY A 262 -17.34 18.39 18.63
CA GLY A 262 -17.59 17.39 17.61
C GLY A 262 -18.81 16.55 17.94
N ASN A 263 -18.93 15.42 17.24
CA ASN A 263 -20.07 14.51 17.33
C ASN A 263 -19.60 13.07 17.28
N GLN A 264 -20.35 12.19 17.92
CA GLN A 264 -20.15 10.76 17.88
C GLN A 264 -21.51 10.07 17.88
N ASP A 265 -21.73 9.20 16.91
CA ASP A 265 -22.72 8.15 17.00
C ASP A 265 -22.03 6.85 17.37
N GLU A 266 -22.69 6.08 18.21
CA GLU A 266 -22.23 4.78 18.65
C GLU A 266 -23.40 3.83 18.68
N ILE A 267 -23.17 2.63 18.15
CA ILE A 267 -24.14 1.55 18.17
C ILE A 267 -23.48 0.29 18.70
N ASN A 268 -24.19 -0.41 19.57
CA ASN A 268 -23.88 -1.77 19.99
C ASN A 268 -25.08 -2.69 19.70
N ALA A 269 -24.99 -3.94 20.13
CA ALA A 269 -26.05 -4.93 19.96
C ALA A 269 -27.44 -4.55 20.56
N THR A 270 -27.51 -3.53 21.42
CA THR A 270 -28.72 -3.21 22.21
C THR A 270 -29.17 -1.76 22.13
N THR A 271 -28.25 -0.82 21.87
CA THR A 271 -28.52 0.62 21.88
C THR A 271 -27.79 1.33 20.77
N ALA A 272 -28.46 2.29 20.14
CA ALA A 272 -27.84 3.35 19.34
C ALA A 272 -27.88 4.66 20.14
N THR A 273 -26.77 5.39 20.16
CA THR A 273 -26.61 6.63 20.92
C THR A 273 -25.90 7.69 20.10
N HIS A 274 -26.24 8.95 20.37
CA HIS A 274 -25.60 10.12 19.76
C HIS A 274 -25.13 11.08 20.85
N CYS A 275 -23.89 11.54 20.73
CA CYS A 275 -23.15 12.26 21.75
C CYS A 275 -22.38 13.42 21.13
N GLY A 276 -22.23 14.52 21.87
CA GLY A 276 -21.28 15.57 21.52
C GLY A 276 -19.87 15.21 22.00
N VAL A 277 -18.86 15.45 21.17
CA VAL A 277 -17.45 15.41 21.57
C VAL A 277 -17.08 16.73 22.23
N LEU A 278 -16.47 16.65 23.41
CA LEU A 278 -16.22 17.78 24.30
C LEU A 278 -14.82 18.37 24.09
N SER A 279 -14.65 19.66 24.42
CA SER A 279 -13.38 20.38 24.37
C SER A 279 -12.32 19.90 25.36
N THR A 280 -12.69 19.01 26.28
CA THR A 280 -11.75 18.35 27.19
C THR A 280 -10.99 17.21 26.50
N SER A 281 -11.41 16.79 25.30
CA SER A 281 -10.75 15.74 24.51
C SER A 281 -9.31 16.13 24.16
N THR A 282 -8.41 15.16 24.10
CA THR A 282 -6.98 15.41 23.92
C THR A 282 -6.34 14.45 22.94
N LEU A 283 -5.34 14.93 22.19
CA LEU A 283 -4.33 14.09 21.56
C LEU A 283 -2.99 14.39 22.22
N VAL A 284 -2.36 13.37 22.82
CA VAL A 284 -1.03 13.46 23.43
C VAL A 284 -0.06 12.59 22.63
N SER A 285 0.94 13.21 22.02
CA SER A 285 1.96 12.53 21.21
C SER A 285 3.11 12.01 22.08
N ASP A 286 3.44 10.72 21.92
CA ASP A 286 4.61 10.08 22.52
C ASP A 286 5.83 10.21 21.58
N THR A 287 5.60 9.98 20.29
CA THR A 287 6.46 10.39 19.16
C THR A 287 5.62 11.21 18.19
N ASN A 288 6.22 11.77 17.13
CA ASN A 288 5.41 12.53 16.18
C ASN A 288 4.33 11.66 15.51
N ASP A 289 4.62 10.38 15.28
CA ASP A 289 3.79 9.38 14.63
C ASP A 289 3.02 8.44 15.53
N HIS A 290 3.04 8.67 16.82
CA HIS A 290 2.37 7.84 17.79
C HIS A 290 1.87 8.64 18.99
N GLY A 291 0.71 8.27 19.51
CA GLY A 291 0.18 8.94 20.69
C GLY A 291 -1.10 8.32 21.24
N THR A 292 -1.74 9.08 22.11
CA THR A 292 -2.98 8.70 22.78
C THR A 292 -4.06 9.75 22.49
N LEU A 293 -5.13 9.32 21.83
CA LEU A 293 -6.33 10.13 21.60
C LEU A 293 -7.37 9.78 22.68
N THR A 294 -7.78 10.75 23.48
CA THR A 294 -8.85 10.60 24.45
C THR A 294 -10.03 11.46 24.02
N LEU A 295 -11.14 10.82 23.67
CA LEU A 295 -12.40 11.46 23.32
C LEU A 295 -13.29 11.50 24.56
N HIS A 296 -13.61 12.71 25.02
CA HIS A 296 -14.63 12.89 26.03
C HIS A 296 -15.97 13.21 25.37
N THR A 297 -17.02 12.51 25.76
CA THR A 297 -18.36 12.65 25.18
C THR A 297 -19.39 13.12 26.21
N SER A 298 -20.51 13.67 25.73
CA SER A 298 -21.65 14.05 26.57
C SER A 298 -22.53 12.89 27.06
N CYS A 299 -22.21 11.64 26.70
CA CYS A 299 -23.01 10.46 26.99
C CYS A 299 -22.60 9.73 28.28
N ALA A 300 -23.36 8.69 28.63
CA ALA A 300 -23.12 7.85 29.81
C ALA A 300 -21.70 7.21 29.78
N VAL A 301 -21.26 6.73 28.62
CA VAL A 301 -19.83 6.43 28.37
C VAL A 301 -19.14 7.74 28.01
N SER A 302 -18.66 8.43 29.04
CA SER A 302 -18.15 9.80 28.91
C SER A 302 -16.73 9.89 28.35
N THR A 303 -16.00 8.78 28.20
CA THR A 303 -14.61 8.79 27.76
C THR A 303 -14.28 7.55 26.94
N ARG A 304 -13.64 7.74 25.78
CA ARG A 304 -12.97 6.69 25.01
C ARG A 304 -11.50 7.02 24.80
N THR A 305 -10.61 6.07 25.03
CA THR A 305 -9.17 6.26 24.81
C THR A 305 -8.67 5.33 23.72
N PHE A 306 -7.88 5.87 22.80
CA PHE A 306 -7.29 5.16 21.70
C PHE A 306 -5.78 5.36 21.65
N LYS A 307 -5.04 4.32 21.32
CA LYS A 307 -3.69 4.45 20.81
C LYS A 307 -3.75 4.74 19.32
N VAL A 308 -3.04 5.77 18.90
CA VAL A 308 -3.09 6.26 17.52
C VAL A 308 -1.71 6.22 16.88
N VAL A 309 -1.68 5.86 15.61
CA VAL A 309 -0.53 6.02 14.72
C VAL A 309 -0.91 6.97 13.60
N LEU A 310 -0.09 7.99 13.37
CA LEU A 310 -0.44 9.15 12.55
C LEU A 310 0.48 9.27 11.33
N GLN A 311 -0.11 9.66 10.20
CA GLN A 311 0.57 10.07 8.98
C GLN A 311 0.98 11.55 9.01
N ALA A 312 1.79 11.98 8.04
CA ALA A 312 2.30 13.34 7.96
C ALA A 312 1.22 14.42 7.85
N ASP A 313 0.09 14.10 7.23
CA ASP A 313 -1.08 14.97 7.08
C ASP A 313 -2.04 14.95 8.29
N GLY A 314 -1.72 14.16 9.32
CA GLY A 314 -2.50 14.00 10.53
C GLY A 314 -3.66 12.99 10.41
N ASN A 315 -3.84 12.34 9.26
CA ASN A 315 -4.66 11.12 9.18
C ASN A 315 -4.01 10.03 10.03
N GLY A 316 -4.75 9.00 10.38
CA GLY A 316 -4.16 7.89 11.10
C GLY A 316 -5.09 6.77 11.42
N ARG A 317 -4.52 5.75 12.05
CA ARG A 317 -5.22 4.56 12.51
C ARG A 317 -5.18 4.50 14.03
N MET A 318 -6.16 3.81 14.59
CA MET A 318 -6.33 3.76 16.03
C MET A 318 -6.84 2.42 16.53
N ILE A 319 -6.46 2.07 17.76
CA ILE A 319 -7.01 0.95 18.52
C ILE A 319 -7.51 1.45 19.87
N GLU A 320 -8.62 0.91 20.36
CA GLU A 320 -9.18 1.23 21.66
C GLU A 320 -8.27 0.72 22.79
N PHE A 321 -8.13 1.52 23.84
CA PHE A 321 -7.19 1.28 24.94
C PHE A 321 -7.73 1.87 26.26
N ASP A 322 -8.93 1.46 26.69
CA ASP A 322 -9.55 1.97 27.93
C ASP A 322 -10.35 0.93 28.74
N ALA A 323 -10.11 -0.37 28.50
CA ALA A 323 -10.84 -1.49 29.10
C ALA A 323 -12.36 -1.55 28.79
N ASN A 324 -12.90 -0.64 27.97
CA ASN A 324 -14.30 -0.67 27.58
C ASN A 324 -14.56 -1.56 26.35
N GLY A 325 -13.51 -2.00 25.66
CA GLY A 325 -13.63 -2.86 24.50
C GLY A 325 -12.32 -3.12 23.77
N ARG A 326 -12.44 -3.87 22.67
CA ARG A 326 -11.45 -4.13 21.64
C ARG A 326 -12.01 -3.60 20.34
N ALA A 327 -11.67 -2.37 19.99
CA ALA A 327 -12.04 -1.78 18.71
C ALA A 327 -10.81 -1.26 17.97
N SER A 328 -10.94 -1.18 16.66
CA SER A 328 -9.95 -0.51 15.81
C SER A 328 -10.65 0.38 14.79
N GLY A 329 -9.92 1.36 14.30
CA GLY A 329 -10.50 2.42 13.50
C GLY A 329 -9.48 3.31 12.84
N GLU A 330 -9.99 4.42 12.32
CA GLU A 330 -9.21 5.42 11.62
C GLU A 330 -9.76 6.82 11.89
N ILE A 331 -8.86 7.80 11.76
CA ILE A 331 -9.15 9.23 11.75
C ILE A 331 -8.67 9.80 10.42
N ALA A 332 -9.49 10.63 9.79
CA ALA A 332 -9.16 11.26 8.53
C ALA A 332 -9.58 12.72 8.55
N LEU A 333 -8.72 13.58 8.01
CA LEU A 333 -9.03 14.98 7.78
C LEU A 333 -10.28 15.06 6.91
N ALA A 334 -11.27 15.84 7.33
CA ALA A 334 -12.50 16.08 6.58
C ALA A 334 -12.29 17.19 5.55
N LEU A 335 -13.05 17.15 4.45
CA LEU A 335 -13.09 18.26 3.49
C LEU A 335 -13.47 19.57 4.19
N VAL A 336 -12.71 20.63 3.91
CA VAL A 336 -12.97 22.00 4.39
C VAL A 336 -14.42 22.39 4.01
N LYS A 337 -15.09 23.10 4.93
CA LYS A 337 -16.45 23.69 4.84
C LYS A 337 -16.86 24.35 3.50
N THR A 338 -15.93 24.55 2.56
CA THR A 338 -16.13 25.31 1.32
C THR A 338 -16.52 24.48 0.10
N LYS A 339 -16.43 23.13 0.10
CA LYS A 339 -16.85 22.32 -1.07
C LYS A 339 -18.28 21.78 -1.05
N PHE A 340 -18.90 21.63 0.13
CA PHE A 340 -20.27 21.09 0.28
C PHE A 340 -21.21 22.01 1.06
N LYS A 341 -20.99 23.32 0.95
CA LYS A 341 -21.72 24.36 1.70
C LYS A 341 -23.25 24.36 1.45
N ASP A 342 -23.75 23.51 0.55
CA ASP A 342 -25.15 23.49 0.09
C ASP A 342 -25.86 22.12 0.24
N ASN A 343 -25.33 21.20 1.06
CA ASN A 343 -25.98 19.91 1.41
C ASN A 343 -26.11 18.87 0.26
N VAL A 344 -25.26 18.93 -0.77
CA VAL A 344 -25.52 18.24 -2.05
C VAL A 344 -24.37 17.35 -2.50
N LEU A 345 -24.65 16.06 -2.74
CA LEU A 345 -23.74 15.18 -3.50
C LEU A 345 -23.82 15.49 -4.99
N PRO A 346 -22.76 15.27 -5.79
CA PRO A 346 -22.77 15.61 -7.21
C PRO A 346 -23.91 14.90 -7.96
N LEU A 347 -24.75 15.67 -8.66
CA LEU A 347 -25.82 15.11 -9.49
C LEU A 347 -25.26 14.15 -10.55
N GLY A 348 -25.93 12.99 -10.71
CA GLY A 348 -25.56 12.00 -11.73
C GLY A 348 -24.28 11.22 -11.43
N SER A 349 -23.72 11.39 -10.22
CA SER A 349 -22.65 10.54 -9.73
C SER A 349 -23.20 9.24 -9.12
N SER A 350 -22.29 8.30 -8.89
CA SER A 350 -22.57 7.03 -8.23
C SER A 350 -21.73 6.94 -6.97
N PHE A 351 -22.31 6.38 -5.91
CA PHE A 351 -21.63 6.08 -4.66
C PHE A 351 -21.80 4.62 -4.33
N VAL A 352 -20.71 3.97 -3.94
CA VAL A 352 -20.68 2.55 -3.60
C VAL A 352 -20.41 2.41 -2.12
N PHE A 353 -21.09 1.50 -1.44
CA PHE A 353 -20.94 1.31 0.00
C PHE A 353 -20.72 -0.16 0.37
N GLY A 354 -20.04 -0.35 1.50
CA GLY A 354 -19.84 -1.63 2.14
C GLY A 354 -19.95 -1.48 3.65
N LEU A 355 -20.89 -2.21 4.27
CA LEU A 355 -21.19 -2.17 5.70
C LEU A 355 -21.13 -3.58 6.28
N THR A 356 -20.73 -3.66 7.55
CA THR A 356 -20.78 -4.90 8.32
C THR A 356 -21.18 -4.62 9.77
N GLY A 357 -21.69 -5.65 10.45
CA GLY A 357 -22.04 -5.59 11.85
C GLY A 357 -22.87 -6.81 12.25
N VAL A 358 -23.90 -6.60 13.06
CA VAL A 358 -24.77 -7.68 13.57
C VAL A 358 -26.26 -7.39 13.36
N ASP A 359 -27.05 -8.44 13.16
CA ASP A 359 -28.51 -8.38 13.13
C ASP A 359 -29.11 -8.35 14.58
N PRO A 360 -30.43 -8.14 14.73
CA PRO A 360 -31.09 -8.15 16.04
C PRO A 360 -31.00 -9.47 16.83
N VAL A 361 -30.55 -10.55 16.20
CA VAL A 361 -30.35 -11.89 16.81
C VAL A 361 -28.86 -12.21 16.94
N LEU A 362 -27.99 -11.19 16.85
CA LEU A 362 -26.54 -11.25 17.02
C LEU A 362 -25.81 -12.09 15.97
N LYS A 363 -26.42 -12.34 14.82
CA LYS A 363 -25.74 -12.92 13.66
C LYS A 363 -24.99 -11.84 12.91
N ARG A 364 -23.83 -12.21 12.38
CA ARG A 364 -23.06 -11.32 11.53
C ARG A 364 -23.84 -11.00 10.25
N VAL A 365 -23.79 -9.75 9.82
CA VAL A 365 -24.47 -9.27 8.63
C VAL A 365 -23.56 -8.36 7.80
N GLY A 366 -23.72 -8.41 6.49
CA GLY A 366 -23.01 -7.56 5.53
C GLY A 366 -23.95 -6.96 4.51
N PHE A 367 -23.69 -5.70 4.14
CA PHE A 367 -24.42 -4.94 3.13
C PHE A 367 -23.41 -4.41 2.12
N VAL A 368 -23.65 -4.60 0.82
CA VAL A 368 -22.92 -3.87 -0.23
C VAL A 368 -23.91 -3.34 -1.25
N GLY A 369 -23.61 -2.19 -1.82
CA GLY A 369 -24.52 -1.58 -2.77
C GLY A 369 -24.00 -0.32 -3.43
N LEU A 370 -24.86 0.25 -4.25
CA LEU A 370 -24.65 1.43 -5.06
C LEU A 370 -25.88 2.33 -4.95
N PHE A 371 -25.69 3.64 -4.93
CA PHE A 371 -26.78 4.59 -5.11
C PHE A 371 -26.38 5.81 -5.94
N GLN A 372 -27.37 6.49 -6.52
CA GLN A 372 -27.20 7.72 -7.29
C GLN A 372 -28.04 8.86 -6.67
N PRO A 373 -27.42 9.96 -6.25
CA PRO A 373 -28.12 11.13 -5.75
C PRO A 373 -28.60 12.07 -6.87
N ASP A 374 -29.69 12.80 -6.63
CA ASP A 374 -30.19 13.87 -7.50
C ASP A 374 -29.50 15.23 -7.28
N GLY A 375 -28.58 15.28 -6.33
CA GLY A 375 -27.99 16.53 -5.88
C GLY A 375 -28.97 17.53 -5.23
N ALA A 376 -30.06 17.04 -4.64
CA ALA A 376 -31.05 17.82 -3.89
C ALA A 376 -31.58 17.08 -2.65
N GLY A 377 -30.84 16.06 -2.19
CA GLY A 377 -31.18 15.26 -1.00
C GLY A 377 -31.97 13.98 -1.27
N ASN A 378 -32.31 13.64 -2.52
CA ASN A 378 -32.96 12.36 -2.84
C ASN A 378 -31.99 11.37 -3.47
N ILE A 379 -32.28 10.08 -3.28
CA ILE A 379 -31.58 8.97 -3.95
C ILE A 379 -32.48 8.47 -5.08
N THR A 380 -32.13 8.74 -6.33
CA THR A 380 -33.01 8.46 -7.48
C THR A 380 -33.01 7.00 -7.90
N SER A 381 -31.91 6.29 -7.65
CA SER A 381 -31.74 4.88 -8.00
C SER A 381 -30.64 4.27 -7.14
N GLY A 382 -30.65 2.94 -7.04
CA GLY A 382 -29.62 2.20 -6.37
C GLY A 382 -29.98 0.73 -6.19
N MET A 383 -28.98 -0.05 -5.79
CA MET A 383 -29.10 -1.47 -5.53
C MET A 383 -28.41 -1.83 -4.22
N LEU A 384 -28.97 -2.82 -3.53
CA LEU A 384 -28.47 -3.35 -2.28
C LEU A 384 -28.44 -4.89 -2.34
N ASP A 385 -27.32 -5.46 -1.89
CA ASP A 385 -27.14 -6.89 -1.65
C ASP A 385 -26.80 -7.10 -0.17
N ILE A 386 -27.38 -8.13 0.43
CA ILE A 386 -27.30 -8.43 1.87
C ILE A 386 -26.92 -9.90 2.04
N ASN A 387 -26.09 -10.21 3.03
CA ASN A 387 -25.96 -11.55 3.59
C ASN A 387 -26.13 -11.44 5.10
N ASP A 388 -27.21 -12.04 5.60
CA ASP A 388 -27.62 -12.03 7.00
C ASP A 388 -27.43 -13.42 7.62
N GLY A 389 -26.30 -13.63 8.30
CA GLY A 389 -25.96 -14.88 8.95
C GLY A 389 -25.95 -16.11 8.03
N GLY A 390 -25.64 -15.93 6.74
CA GLY A 390 -25.68 -16.96 5.70
C GLY A 390 -26.94 -16.94 4.84
N VAL A 391 -27.89 -16.04 5.10
CA VAL A 391 -29.08 -15.84 4.27
C VAL A 391 -28.82 -14.66 3.32
N ALA A 392 -28.42 -15.00 2.09
CA ALA A 392 -28.17 -14.05 1.02
C ALA A 392 -29.46 -13.55 0.36
N SER A 393 -29.52 -12.25 0.07
CA SER A 393 -30.55 -11.61 -0.75
C SER A 393 -29.94 -10.53 -1.63
N SER A 394 -30.33 -10.46 -2.90
CA SER A 394 -29.63 -9.68 -3.92
C SER A 394 -30.54 -8.75 -4.71
N LEU A 395 -29.96 -7.67 -5.26
CA LEU A 395 -30.62 -6.73 -6.18
C LEU A 395 -31.84 -6.00 -5.59
N HIS A 396 -31.82 -5.73 -4.29
CA HIS A 396 -32.85 -4.94 -3.63
C HIS A 396 -32.79 -3.49 -4.11
N GLN A 397 -33.93 -2.92 -4.51
CA GLN A 397 -33.99 -1.57 -5.05
C GLN A 397 -34.05 -0.54 -3.93
N ILE A 398 -33.20 0.48 -4.02
CA ILE A 398 -33.24 1.66 -3.14
C ILE A 398 -33.48 2.90 -4.00
N SER A 399 -34.62 3.57 -3.83
CA SER A 399 -34.96 4.72 -4.65
C SER A 399 -35.95 5.69 -3.99
N ALA A 400 -36.05 6.88 -4.59
CA ALA A 400 -36.94 7.95 -4.25
C ALA A 400 -38.42 7.57 -4.48
N PRO A 401 -39.37 8.20 -3.77
CA PRO A 401 -39.17 9.31 -2.82
C PRO A 401 -38.76 8.88 -1.41
N SER A 402 -38.65 7.59 -1.14
CA SER A 402 -38.47 7.08 0.23
C SER A 402 -37.01 7.11 0.72
N SER A 403 -36.05 7.04 -0.21
CA SER A 403 -34.62 7.10 0.12
C SER A 403 -34.08 8.52 -0.05
N VAL A 404 -33.47 9.06 1.01
CA VAL A 404 -33.04 10.47 1.11
C VAL A 404 -31.70 10.60 1.86
N TYR A 405 -31.04 11.74 1.69
CA TYR A 405 -29.87 12.13 2.46
C TYR A 405 -29.91 13.63 2.77
N ASP A 406 -29.29 14.02 3.87
CA ASP A 406 -29.08 15.42 4.21
C ASP A 406 -27.69 15.58 4.85
N PHE A 407 -26.92 16.53 4.33
CA PHE A 407 -25.65 16.91 4.90
C PHE A 407 -25.84 18.23 5.64
N ASN A 408 -26.28 18.18 6.90
CA ASN A 408 -26.34 19.39 7.70
C ASN A 408 -24.91 19.86 8.06
N THR A 409 -24.26 20.57 7.12
CA THR A 409 -22.92 21.13 7.29
C THR A 409 -22.93 22.46 8.06
N SER A 410 -24.12 22.95 8.45
CA SER A 410 -24.30 24.31 8.97
C SER A 410 -24.01 24.48 10.46
N ALA A 411 -23.85 23.39 11.25
CA ALA A 411 -23.46 23.47 12.66
C ALA A 411 -22.36 22.46 13.06
N ASP A 412 -22.52 21.18 12.71
CA ASP A 412 -21.91 20.10 13.50
C ASP A 412 -21.15 19.03 12.65
N GLY A 413 -21.25 19.08 11.32
CA GLY A 413 -20.50 18.17 10.41
C GLY A 413 -20.99 16.72 10.40
N ARG A 414 -22.17 16.45 10.95
CA ARG A 414 -22.89 15.16 10.92
C ARG A 414 -24.07 15.27 9.92
N GLY A 415 -24.14 14.35 8.96
CA GLY A 415 -25.29 14.19 8.07
C GLY A 415 -26.19 13.02 8.46
N SER A 416 -27.32 12.90 7.77
CA SER A 416 -28.25 11.78 7.87
C SER A 416 -28.50 11.14 6.51
N MET A 417 -28.74 9.84 6.49
CA MET A 417 -29.16 9.10 5.29
C MET A 417 -30.23 8.08 5.66
N THR A 418 -31.27 7.99 4.83
CA THR A 418 -32.30 6.96 4.93
C THR A 418 -32.32 6.16 3.65
N LEU A 419 -32.13 4.85 3.76
CA LEU A 419 -32.26 3.90 2.66
C LEU A 419 -33.51 3.06 2.88
N VAL A 420 -34.43 3.09 1.92
CA VAL A 420 -35.61 2.24 1.94
C VAL A 420 -35.42 1.13 0.92
N ASP A 421 -35.35 -0.09 1.44
CA ASP A 421 -35.33 -1.31 0.64
C ASP A 421 -36.75 -1.58 0.15
N ASN A 422 -36.99 -1.27 -1.12
CA ASN A 422 -38.30 -1.42 -1.74
C ASN A 422 -38.74 -2.88 -1.89
N ASN A 423 -37.81 -3.83 -1.81
CA ASN A 423 -38.11 -5.26 -1.92
C ASN A 423 -38.60 -5.83 -0.59
N SER A 424 -37.96 -5.46 0.53
CA SER A 424 -38.36 -5.92 1.86
C SER A 424 -39.32 -4.98 2.60
N GLY A 425 -39.42 -3.72 2.16
CA GLY A 425 -40.12 -2.65 2.87
C GLY A 425 -39.37 -2.13 4.09
N LYS A 426 -38.15 -2.62 4.38
CA LYS A 426 -37.35 -2.16 5.51
C LYS A 426 -36.79 -0.76 5.23
N THR A 427 -36.71 0.03 6.30
CA THR A 427 -36.08 1.35 6.31
C THR A 427 -34.85 1.28 7.19
N TYR A 428 -33.71 1.72 6.66
CA TYR A 428 -32.45 1.81 7.35
C TYR A 428 -32.03 3.28 7.47
N ASN A 429 -31.76 3.73 8.69
CA ASN A 429 -31.37 5.10 9.00
C ASN A 429 -29.92 5.14 9.46
N TYR A 430 -29.15 6.08 8.91
CA TYR A 430 -27.73 6.22 9.15
C TYR A 430 -27.33 7.66 9.50
N ALA A 431 -26.27 7.78 10.29
CA ALA A 431 -25.45 8.99 10.36
C ALA A 431 -24.31 8.88 9.37
N ILE A 432 -23.94 10.00 8.74
CA ILE A 432 -22.83 10.08 7.77
C ILE A 432 -21.85 11.20 8.12
N TYR A 433 -20.57 10.92 7.97
CA TYR A 433 -19.46 11.81 8.29
C TYR A 433 -18.50 11.87 7.11
N LEU A 434 -18.19 13.07 6.61
CA LEU A 434 -17.36 13.24 5.41
C LEU A 434 -15.87 13.19 5.75
N THR A 435 -15.09 12.52 4.91
CA THR A 435 -13.63 12.62 4.90
C THR A 435 -13.14 13.53 3.76
N ALA A 436 -11.83 13.72 3.67
CA ALA A 436 -11.20 14.29 2.49
C ALA A 436 -11.44 13.41 1.25
N GLY A 437 -11.32 13.99 0.05
CA GLY A 437 -11.32 13.25 -1.22
C GLY A 437 -11.88 14.03 -2.39
N GLN A 438 -11.89 13.40 -3.57
CA GLN A 438 -12.30 14.03 -4.82
C GLN A 438 -13.48 13.29 -5.48
N THR A 439 -14.28 14.03 -6.24
CA THR A 439 -15.48 13.54 -6.97
C THR A 439 -15.25 13.53 -8.48
N ASN A 440 -14.02 13.28 -8.89
CA ASN A 440 -13.57 13.12 -10.27
C ASN A 440 -12.55 11.97 -10.30
N LYS A 441 -12.02 11.62 -11.48
CA LYS A 441 -10.94 10.63 -11.60
C LYS A 441 -9.75 11.04 -10.73
N ALA A 442 -9.53 10.33 -9.63
CA ALA A 442 -8.56 10.70 -8.62
C ALA A 442 -8.04 9.48 -7.84
N ALA A 443 -6.78 9.55 -7.40
CA ALA A 443 -6.18 8.54 -6.53
C ALA A 443 -6.88 8.45 -5.16
N SER A 444 -7.44 9.58 -4.67
CA SER A 444 -8.12 9.69 -3.37
C SER A 444 -9.60 10.06 -3.60
N PRO A 445 -10.51 9.08 -3.79
CA PRO A 445 -11.93 9.35 -3.96
C PRO A 445 -12.53 9.94 -2.69
N LEU A 446 -13.65 10.67 -2.83
CA LEU A 446 -14.44 11.08 -1.68
C LEU A 446 -14.96 9.84 -0.94
N THR A 447 -14.64 9.76 0.35
CA THR A 447 -15.12 8.73 1.26
C THR A 447 -16.01 9.36 2.34
N LEU A 448 -16.99 8.61 2.80
CA LEU A 448 -17.86 8.94 3.91
C LEU A 448 -17.85 7.78 4.89
N TYR A 449 -17.74 8.09 6.18
CA TYR A 449 -17.99 7.12 7.24
C TYR A 449 -19.48 7.09 7.53
N VAL A 450 -20.01 5.89 7.76
CA VAL A 450 -21.44 5.66 7.93
C VAL A 450 -21.69 4.67 9.06
N ILE A 451 -22.76 4.91 9.82
CA ILE A 451 -23.16 4.09 10.97
C ILE A 451 -24.67 4.08 11.12
N SER A 452 -25.25 2.92 11.44
CA SER A 452 -26.68 2.76 11.74
C SER A 452 -27.09 3.63 12.94
N THR A 453 -28.30 4.17 12.86
CA THR A 453 -28.94 4.97 13.93
C THR A 453 -30.30 4.41 14.35
N ASP A 454 -30.75 3.34 13.70
CA ASP A 454 -31.95 2.60 14.09
C ASP A 454 -31.79 1.91 15.45
N ASP A 455 -32.91 1.48 16.03
CA ASP A 455 -32.90 0.58 17.18
C ASP A 455 -32.32 -0.79 16.74
N PRO A 456 -31.16 -1.21 17.28
CA PRO A 456 -30.48 -2.44 16.89
C PRO A 456 -31.28 -3.71 17.22
N GLN A 457 -32.32 -3.62 18.05
CA GLN A 457 -33.25 -4.73 18.31
C GLN A 457 -34.29 -4.92 17.20
N SER A 458 -34.36 -3.99 16.24
CA SER A 458 -35.32 -3.99 15.14
C SER A 458 -34.65 -4.06 13.77
N ASN A 459 -33.48 -3.43 13.64
CA ASN A 459 -32.71 -3.32 12.42
C ASN A 459 -31.24 -3.68 12.69
N PRO A 460 -30.51 -4.19 11.68
CA PRO A 460 -29.08 -4.45 11.81
C PRO A 460 -28.26 -3.24 12.28
N ALA A 461 -27.42 -3.49 13.28
CA ALA A 461 -26.39 -2.58 13.74
C ALA A 461 -25.18 -2.71 12.83
N VAL A 462 -25.03 -1.82 11.85
CA VAL A 462 -23.94 -1.86 10.87
C VAL A 462 -23.19 -0.54 10.77
N SER A 463 -21.93 -0.63 10.37
CA SER A 463 -21.10 0.53 10.06
C SER A 463 -20.16 0.21 8.90
N GLY A 464 -19.59 1.24 8.29
CA GLY A 464 -18.63 1.06 7.20
C GLY A 464 -18.36 2.35 6.46
N THR A 465 -18.23 2.24 5.14
CA THR A 465 -17.92 3.37 4.27
C THR A 465 -18.80 3.45 3.05
N ILE A 466 -18.91 4.68 2.56
CA ILE A 466 -19.46 5.02 1.25
C ILE A 466 -18.34 5.71 0.47
N VAL A 467 -18.10 5.31 -0.77
CA VAL A 467 -17.01 5.80 -1.61
C VAL A 467 -17.58 6.24 -2.96
N PHE A 468 -17.14 7.41 -3.41
CA PHE A 468 -17.46 7.91 -4.74
C PHE A 468 -16.95 6.94 -5.82
N GLN A 469 -17.82 6.56 -6.74
CA GLN A 469 -17.46 5.75 -7.91
C GLN A 469 -16.77 6.66 -8.93
N ASP A 470 -15.52 6.35 -9.27
CA ASP A 470 -14.80 7.03 -10.34
C ASP A 470 -15.67 7.00 -11.63
N PRO A 471 -15.86 8.11 -12.34
CA PRO A 471 -16.64 8.09 -13.58
C PRO A 471 -15.88 7.43 -14.75
N THR A 472 -14.66 6.93 -14.52
CA THR A 472 -13.79 6.36 -15.55
C THR A 472 -13.11 5.05 -15.09
N PRO A 473 -13.15 3.96 -15.90
CA PRO A 473 -13.98 3.76 -17.08
C PRO A 473 -15.47 3.54 -16.69
N ALA A 474 -16.39 4.25 -17.34
CA ALA A 474 -17.82 3.92 -17.29
C ALA A 474 -18.18 3.27 -18.64
N PRO A 475 -18.93 2.13 -18.64
CA PRO A 475 -19.91 1.72 -17.63
C PRO A 475 -19.50 0.66 -16.58
N TYR A 476 -18.21 0.38 -16.33
CA TYR A 476 -17.74 -0.72 -15.47
C TYR A 476 -18.37 -2.06 -15.84
N ASP A 477 -18.01 -2.55 -17.03
CA ASP A 477 -18.46 -3.84 -17.54
C ASP A 477 -17.39 -4.94 -17.38
N ALA A 478 -17.61 -6.09 -18.01
CA ALA A 478 -16.68 -7.22 -17.92
C ALA A 478 -15.28 -6.89 -18.45
N ALA A 479 -15.17 -6.03 -19.48
CA ALA A 479 -13.90 -5.63 -20.09
C ALA A 479 -13.09 -4.71 -19.17
N ASP A 480 -13.77 -3.96 -18.30
CA ASP A 480 -13.14 -3.07 -17.32
C ASP A 480 -12.58 -3.81 -16.09
N PHE A 481 -12.93 -5.07 -15.84
CA PHE A 481 -12.39 -5.82 -14.71
C PHE A 481 -11.07 -6.50 -15.13
N ASN A 482 -9.99 -5.72 -15.22
CA ASN A 482 -8.72 -6.15 -15.82
C ASN A 482 -7.45 -5.59 -15.15
N ASN A 483 -7.59 -4.87 -14.03
CA ASN A 483 -6.44 -4.41 -13.25
C ASN A 483 -6.07 -5.45 -12.20
N PHE A 484 -4.78 -5.46 -11.85
CA PHE A 484 -4.33 -6.09 -10.62
C PHE A 484 -4.89 -5.33 -9.42
N ALA A 485 -5.43 -6.07 -8.47
CA ALA A 485 -5.98 -5.56 -7.24
C ALA A 485 -5.85 -6.60 -6.13
N VAL A 486 -5.82 -6.14 -4.89
CA VAL A 486 -5.72 -6.98 -3.70
C VAL A 486 -7.05 -6.92 -2.97
N SER A 487 -7.70 -8.06 -2.80
CA SER A 487 -8.82 -8.17 -1.86
C SER A 487 -8.33 -8.43 -0.46
N SER A 488 -9.01 -7.83 0.50
CA SER A 488 -8.86 -8.06 1.93
C SER A 488 -10.23 -8.41 2.50
N LEU A 489 -10.40 -9.62 3.01
CA LEU A 489 -11.69 -10.17 3.41
C LEU A 489 -11.67 -10.67 4.85
N THR A 490 -12.71 -10.34 5.61
CA THR A 490 -12.94 -10.82 6.98
C THR A 490 -14.28 -11.54 7.06
N GLY A 491 -14.25 -12.74 7.61
CA GLY A 491 -15.41 -13.58 7.96
C GLY A 491 -15.29 -14.10 9.39
N VAL A 492 -16.32 -14.82 9.85
CA VAL A 492 -16.33 -15.46 11.19
C VAL A 492 -16.84 -16.88 11.05
N ASP A 493 -16.17 -17.86 11.66
CA ASP A 493 -16.65 -19.24 11.63
C ASP A 493 -17.81 -19.49 12.62
N ALA A 494 -18.38 -20.69 12.58
CA ALA A 494 -19.46 -21.06 13.50
C ALA A 494 -19.03 -21.13 14.98
N GLY A 495 -17.72 -21.18 15.25
CA GLY A 495 -17.15 -21.14 16.59
C GLY A 495 -16.88 -19.72 17.10
N GLY A 496 -17.12 -18.69 16.28
CA GLY A 496 -16.84 -17.30 16.62
C GLY A 496 -15.38 -16.89 16.40
N ASN A 497 -14.57 -17.70 15.72
CA ASN A 497 -13.19 -17.34 15.39
C ASN A 497 -13.13 -16.53 14.09
N THR A 498 -12.14 -15.65 13.98
CA THR A 498 -11.96 -14.83 12.77
C THR A 498 -11.41 -15.65 11.60
N LEU A 499 -11.92 -15.38 10.41
CA LEU A 499 -11.42 -15.86 9.12
C LEU A 499 -10.91 -14.67 8.31
N VAL A 500 -9.63 -14.65 7.95
CA VAL A 500 -9.06 -13.58 7.12
C VAL A 500 -8.36 -14.13 5.88
N SER A 501 -8.50 -13.40 4.78
CA SER A 501 -7.77 -13.70 3.55
C SER A 501 -7.33 -12.46 2.80
N LEU A 502 -6.19 -12.58 2.13
CA LEU A 502 -5.65 -11.63 1.17
C LEU A 502 -5.55 -12.30 -0.19
N THR A 503 -6.04 -11.63 -1.24
CA THR A 503 -5.97 -12.16 -2.60
C THR A 503 -5.45 -11.09 -3.56
N SER A 504 -4.25 -11.25 -4.13
CA SER A 504 -3.86 -10.46 -5.31
C SER A 504 -4.49 -11.13 -6.51
N ALA A 505 -5.33 -10.41 -7.23
CA ALA A 505 -6.11 -10.91 -8.33
C ALA A 505 -6.10 -9.94 -9.51
N SER A 506 -6.14 -10.50 -10.72
CA SER A 506 -6.40 -9.74 -11.95
C SER A 506 -7.50 -10.44 -12.72
N GLY A 507 -8.54 -9.69 -13.06
CA GLY A 507 -9.45 -10.11 -14.12
C GLY A 507 -8.76 -10.08 -15.48
N ASP A 508 -9.29 -10.83 -16.44
CA ASP A 508 -8.79 -10.88 -17.82
C ASP A 508 -9.62 -10.03 -18.80
N GLY A 509 -10.63 -9.30 -18.33
CA GLY A 509 -11.58 -8.60 -19.19
C GLY A 509 -12.60 -9.51 -19.89
N ALA A 510 -12.53 -10.84 -19.68
CA ALA A 510 -13.28 -11.86 -20.40
C ALA A 510 -13.96 -12.90 -19.47
N GLY A 511 -14.08 -12.60 -18.18
CA GLY A 511 -14.80 -13.42 -17.20
C GLY A 511 -13.95 -14.43 -16.44
N LYS A 512 -12.61 -14.36 -16.52
CA LYS A 512 -11.70 -15.13 -15.66
C LYS A 512 -10.93 -14.22 -14.71
N ILE A 513 -10.76 -14.68 -13.48
CA ILE A 513 -9.94 -14.01 -12.48
C ILE A 513 -8.79 -14.94 -12.09
N ASN A 514 -7.56 -14.47 -12.27
CA ASN A 514 -6.34 -15.17 -11.90
C ASN A 514 -5.80 -14.56 -10.61
N ALA A 515 -5.38 -15.38 -9.66
CA ALA A 515 -5.07 -14.87 -8.33
C ALA A 515 -4.03 -15.68 -7.57
N ILE A 516 -3.43 -15.02 -6.57
CA ILE A 516 -2.60 -15.58 -5.50
C ILE A 516 -3.27 -15.28 -4.18
N TYR A 517 -3.45 -16.32 -3.37
CA TYR A 517 -4.29 -16.34 -2.18
C TYR A 517 -3.53 -16.80 -0.95
N ASP A 518 -3.63 -16.02 0.11
CA ASP A 518 -3.17 -16.37 1.44
C ASP A 518 -4.29 -16.15 2.46
N ALA A 519 -4.38 -17.02 3.46
CA ALA A 519 -5.39 -16.94 4.49
C ALA A 519 -4.98 -17.55 5.82
N ASN A 520 -5.60 -17.02 6.87
CA ASN A 520 -5.65 -17.66 8.17
C ASN A 520 -7.12 -17.86 8.55
N ASN A 521 -7.57 -19.11 8.47
CA ASN A 521 -8.93 -19.52 8.75
C ASN A 521 -8.98 -20.21 10.11
N ALA A 522 -9.07 -19.43 11.18
CA ALA A 522 -9.08 -19.93 12.56
C ALA A 522 -7.87 -20.83 12.92
N GLY A 523 -6.67 -20.43 12.48
CA GLY A 523 -5.41 -21.18 12.64
C GLY A 523 -5.12 -22.18 11.52
N THR A 524 -6.05 -22.36 10.55
CA THR A 524 -5.78 -23.12 9.34
C THR A 524 -5.17 -22.22 8.28
N ILE A 525 -3.87 -22.39 8.02
CA ILE A 525 -3.11 -21.53 7.11
C ILE A 525 -3.19 -22.06 5.68
N VAL A 526 -3.53 -21.17 4.75
CA VAL A 526 -3.37 -21.37 3.31
C VAL A 526 -2.33 -20.37 2.84
N ALA A 527 -1.25 -20.85 2.21
CA ALA A 527 -0.14 -19.99 1.84
C ALA A 527 0.13 -20.04 0.32
N ALA A 528 0.21 -18.86 -0.30
CA ALA A 528 0.55 -18.64 -1.72
C ALA A 528 -0.21 -19.54 -2.71
N GLN A 529 -1.49 -19.81 -2.47
CA GLN A 529 -2.31 -20.65 -3.34
C GLN A 529 -2.67 -19.90 -4.61
N THR A 530 -2.30 -20.43 -5.77
CA THR A 530 -2.71 -19.86 -7.07
C THR A 530 -4.04 -20.46 -7.52
N PHE A 531 -4.90 -19.65 -8.13
CA PHE A 531 -6.15 -20.13 -8.73
C PHE A 531 -6.60 -19.31 -9.94
N THR A 532 -7.45 -19.93 -10.77
CA THR A 532 -8.19 -19.27 -11.85
C THR A 532 -9.67 -19.57 -11.71
N CYS A 533 -10.44 -18.57 -11.27
CA CYS A 533 -11.88 -18.65 -11.09
C CYS A 533 -12.61 -17.84 -12.17
N THR A 534 -13.92 -17.69 -12.04
CA THR A 534 -14.75 -16.89 -12.95
C THR A 534 -15.27 -15.63 -12.29
N TYR A 535 -15.58 -14.64 -13.10
CA TYR A 535 -16.45 -13.54 -12.71
C TYR A 535 -17.48 -13.27 -13.81
N THR A 536 -18.62 -12.68 -13.44
CA THR A 536 -19.62 -12.15 -14.38
C THR A 536 -19.92 -10.71 -14.04
N SER A 537 -20.20 -9.88 -15.06
CA SER A 537 -20.67 -8.51 -14.86
C SER A 537 -22.18 -8.46 -15.09
N SER A 538 -22.90 -7.75 -14.22
CA SER A 538 -24.31 -7.42 -14.37
C SER A 538 -24.54 -5.99 -14.89
N GLY A 539 -23.47 -5.26 -15.24
CA GLY A 539 -23.51 -3.84 -15.58
C GLY A 539 -23.55 -2.93 -14.34
N ASN A 540 -23.41 -1.61 -14.56
CA ASN A 540 -23.41 -0.58 -13.51
C ASN A 540 -22.38 -0.80 -12.40
N GLY A 541 -21.23 -1.41 -12.72
CA GLY A 541 -20.18 -1.71 -11.75
C GLY A 541 -20.49 -2.82 -10.76
N ARG A 542 -21.56 -3.61 -10.94
CA ARG A 542 -21.83 -4.80 -10.14
C ARG A 542 -21.36 -6.07 -10.84
N TYR A 543 -20.62 -6.90 -10.11
CA TYR A 543 -20.07 -8.18 -10.57
C TYR A 543 -20.39 -9.30 -9.59
N ILE A 544 -20.38 -10.54 -10.07
CA ILE A 544 -20.28 -11.74 -9.23
C ILE A 544 -18.89 -12.33 -9.45
N VAL A 545 -18.06 -12.33 -8.41
CA VAL A 545 -16.67 -12.80 -8.46
C VAL A 545 -16.55 -14.06 -7.61
N THR A 546 -16.07 -15.17 -8.19
CA THR A 546 -15.79 -16.38 -7.42
C THR A 546 -14.38 -16.31 -6.83
N LEU A 547 -14.26 -16.39 -5.50
CA LEU A 547 -12.98 -16.46 -4.78
C LEU A 547 -12.95 -17.71 -3.89
N LEU A 548 -11.77 -18.11 -3.43
CA LEU A 548 -11.62 -19.41 -2.76
C LEU A 548 -12.32 -19.51 -1.40
N GLY A 549 -12.44 -18.44 -0.61
CA GLY A 549 -12.89 -18.57 0.77
C GLY A 549 -12.02 -19.60 1.50
N ASN A 550 -12.59 -20.67 2.06
CA ASN A 550 -11.80 -21.75 2.69
C ASN A 550 -11.37 -22.89 1.73
N SER A 551 -11.60 -22.74 0.42
CA SER A 551 -11.35 -23.79 -0.59
C SER A 551 -9.90 -23.85 -1.06
N ALA A 552 -9.47 -25.02 -1.53
CA ALA A 552 -8.19 -25.20 -2.23
C ALA A 552 -8.29 -24.97 -3.76
N SER A 553 -9.51 -24.86 -4.32
CA SER A 553 -9.74 -24.63 -5.76
C SER A 553 -11.10 -24.00 -6.06
N CYS A 554 -11.30 -23.51 -7.29
CA CYS A 554 -12.54 -22.87 -7.76
C CYS A 554 -13.76 -23.81 -7.92
N GLY A 555 -13.71 -25.02 -7.35
CA GLY A 555 -14.80 -26.01 -7.36
C GLY A 555 -15.94 -25.67 -6.39
N SER A 556 -16.63 -26.69 -5.89
CA SER A 556 -17.89 -26.58 -5.13
C SER A 556 -17.83 -25.81 -3.79
N THR A 557 -16.64 -25.49 -3.29
CA THR A 557 -16.42 -24.78 -2.01
C THR A 557 -15.92 -23.35 -2.18
N ALA A 558 -15.68 -22.89 -3.42
CA ALA A 558 -15.39 -21.48 -3.67
C ALA A 558 -16.66 -20.63 -3.46
N LEU A 559 -16.48 -19.41 -2.95
CA LEU A 559 -17.57 -18.54 -2.57
C LEU A 559 -17.86 -17.51 -3.69
N PRO A 560 -19.13 -17.34 -4.09
CA PRO A 560 -19.54 -16.23 -4.94
C PRO A 560 -19.63 -14.95 -4.09
N PHE A 561 -18.87 -13.93 -4.48
CA PHE A 561 -18.94 -12.59 -3.91
C PHE A 561 -19.69 -11.68 -4.86
N VAL A 562 -20.62 -10.88 -4.33
CA VAL A 562 -21.06 -9.67 -5.03
C VAL A 562 -19.99 -8.62 -4.84
N PHE A 563 -19.56 -8.03 -5.94
CA PHE A 563 -18.59 -6.95 -5.99
C PHE A 563 -19.24 -5.71 -6.58
N TYR A 564 -19.13 -4.57 -5.89
CA TYR A 564 -19.49 -3.27 -6.44
C TYR A 564 -18.25 -2.40 -6.62
N ALA A 565 -17.97 -2.01 -7.86
CA ALA A 565 -16.79 -1.26 -8.25
C ALA A 565 -16.90 0.23 -7.91
N SER A 566 -15.98 0.76 -7.10
CA SER A 566 -15.74 2.20 -6.93
C SER A 566 -14.68 2.74 -7.90
N ALA A 567 -13.90 1.86 -8.53
CA ALA A 567 -13.08 2.13 -9.72
C ALA A 567 -12.75 0.78 -10.43
N ASN A 568 -11.97 0.81 -11.52
CA ASN A 568 -11.60 -0.42 -12.24
C ASN A 568 -10.88 -1.38 -11.29
N SER A 569 -11.54 -2.49 -10.94
CA SER A 569 -11.05 -3.51 -10.00
C SER A 569 -10.81 -3.00 -8.57
N ARG A 570 -11.44 -1.88 -8.17
CA ARG A 570 -11.49 -1.39 -6.78
C ARG A 570 -12.93 -1.32 -6.30
N GLY A 571 -13.24 -1.74 -5.09
CA GLY A 571 -14.62 -1.72 -4.59
C GLY A 571 -14.87 -2.61 -3.39
N PHE A 572 -16.14 -2.88 -3.10
CA PHE A 572 -16.55 -3.69 -1.93
C PHE A 572 -17.00 -5.07 -2.33
N LEU A 573 -16.70 -6.06 -1.49
CA LEU A 573 -17.01 -7.48 -1.66
C LEU A 573 -17.93 -7.96 -0.53
N LEU A 574 -18.94 -8.75 -0.90
CA LEU A 574 -19.81 -9.46 0.03
C LEU A 574 -20.04 -10.89 -0.43
N ASP A 575 -19.68 -11.86 0.40
CA ASP A 575 -20.01 -13.28 0.21
C ASP A 575 -21.52 -13.50 0.23
N GLN A 576 -22.02 -14.27 -0.73
CA GLN A 576 -23.44 -14.55 -0.95
C GLN A 576 -23.84 -16.02 -0.69
N SER A 577 -23.01 -16.84 -0.06
CA SER A 577 -23.35 -18.24 0.15
C SER A 577 -23.01 -18.81 1.51
N SER A 578 -22.09 -18.20 2.26
CA SER A 578 -21.66 -18.76 3.54
C SER A 578 -22.20 -18.01 4.76
N SER A 579 -22.36 -18.74 5.86
CA SER A 579 -22.67 -18.18 7.19
C SER A 579 -21.51 -17.41 7.82
N ALA A 580 -20.33 -17.40 7.19
CA ALA A 580 -19.21 -16.58 7.64
C ALA A 580 -19.35 -15.11 7.23
N VAL A 581 -20.20 -14.85 6.23
CA VAL A 581 -20.60 -13.51 5.78
C VAL A 581 -19.40 -12.68 5.35
N TYR A 582 -18.40 -13.24 4.65
CA TYR A 582 -17.18 -12.48 4.33
C TYR A 582 -17.48 -11.11 3.72
N THR A 583 -16.94 -10.06 4.34
CA THR A 583 -17.01 -8.68 3.85
C THR A 583 -15.61 -8.15 3.68
N GLY A 584 -15.46 -7.20 2.77
CA GLY A 584 -14.23 -6.44 2.69
C GLY A 584 -14.16 -5.62 1.42
N GLN A 585 -12.96 -5.32 0.99
CA GLN A 585 -12.72 -4.49 -0.17
C GLN A 585 -11.65 -5.09 -1.07
N MET A 586 -11.64 -4.62 -2.30
CA MET A 586 -10.58 -4.84 -3.27
C MET A 586 -9.95 -3.49 -3.57
N ASP A 587 -8.64 -3.37 -3.35
CA ASP A 587 -7.85 -2.16 -3.54
C ASP A 587 -6.87 -2.36 -4.70
N LEU A 588 -6.57 -1.31 -5.46
CA LEU A 588 -5.74 -1.43 -6.66
C LEU A 588 -4.32 -1.91 -6.32
N GLN A 589 -3.68 -2.61 -7.26
CA GLN A 589 -2.25 -2.90 -7.26
C GLN A 589 -1.71 -2.69 -8.69
N PRO A 590 -1.62 -1.46 -9.20
CA PRO A 590 -1.44 -1.23 -10.63
C PRO A 590 0.02 -1.39 -11.12
N GLY A 591 0.91 -1.95 -10.31
CA GLY A 591 2.30 -2.28 -10.65
C GLY A 591 2.53 -3.78 -10.81
N VAL A 592 3.34 -4.18 -11.81
CA VAL A 592 3.70 -5.59 -12.05
C VAL A 592 5.14 -5.95 -11.66
N THR A 593 5.89 -4.97 -11.14
CA THR A 593 7.28 -5.16 -10.68
C THR A 593 7.56 -4.26 -9.48
N PHE A 594 7.65 -4.87 -8.31
CA PHE A 594 8.03 -4.23 -7.05
C PHE A 594 9.45 -4.61 -6.63
N ALA A 595 10.13 -3.71 -5.92
CA ALA A 595 11.42 -4.01 -5.27
C ALA A 595 11.30 -3.84 -3.74
N ALA A 596 11.99 -4.67 -2.97
CA ALA A 596 11.97 -4.58 -1.51
C ALA A 596 12.48 -3.24 -0.97
N ALA A 597 13.31 -2.53 -1.74
CA ALA A 597 13.76 -1.18 -1.45
C ALA A 597 12.64 -0.13 -1.41
N GLU A 598 11.54 -0.37 -2.14
CA GLU A 598 10.42 0.59 -2.26
C GLU A 598 9.57 0.65 -0.98
N LEU A 599 9.66 -0.39 -0.13
CA LEU A 599 9.05 -0.40 1.20
C LEU A 599 9.85 0.38 2.25
N ALA A 600 11.09 0.80 1.98
CA ALA A 600 11.87 1.50 3.00
C ALA A 600 11.17 2.80 3.44
N GLY A 601 11.09 3.00 4.75
CA GLY A 601 10.40 4.14 5.36
C GLY A 601 9.54 3.76 6.57
N SER A 602 9.01 4.78 7.23
CA SER A 602 8.04 4.61 8.32
C SER A 602 6.63 4.40 7.77
N PHE A 603 5.87 3.50 8.39
CA PHE A 603 4.45 3.27 8.14
C PHE A 603 3.68 3.25 9.46
N ALA A 604 2.56 3.98 9.49
CA ALA A 604 1.51 3.82 10.47
C ALA A 604 0.66 2.61 10.06
N ALA A 605 0.51 1.63 10.95
CA ALA A 605 -0.35 0.49 10.69
C ALA A 605 -1.24 0.18 11.88
N ALA A 606 -2.44 -0.34 11.63
CA ALA A 606 -3.26 -0.90 12.70
C ALA A 606 -4.16 -2.00 12.15
N THR A 607 -4.68 -2.82 13.06
CA THR A 607 -5.81 -3.71 12.76
C THR A 607 -6.91 -2.90 12.08
N ALA A 608 -7.36 -3.35 10.91
CA ALA A 608 -8.35 -2.62 10.11
C ALA A 608 -9.75 -2.78 10.69
N ASN A 609 -10.21 -4.03 10.83
CA ASN A 609 -11.49 -4.38 11.45
C ASN A 609 -11.37 -5.73 12.19
N PRO A 610 -11.68 -5.81 13.49
CA PRO A 610 -11.71 -7.07 14.23
C PRO A 610 -12.91 -7.92 13.78
N GLY A 611 -12.69 -9.17 13.38
CA GLY A 611 -13.77 -10.07 12.96
C GLY A 611 -14.55 -10.68 14.14
N SER A 612 -13.87 -10.92 15.26
CA SER A 612 -14.41 -11.52 16.48
C SER A 612 -13.87 -10.78 17.71
N ALA A 613 -14.51 -11.02 18.87
CA ALA A 613 -14.02 -10.51 20.15
C ALA A 613 -12.69 -11.14 20.59
N GLY A 614 -12.23 -12.22 19.93
CA GLY A 614 -10.95 -12.87 20.20
C GLY A 614 -9.75 -12.19 19.56
N VAL A 615 -9.96 -11.29 18.61
CA VAL A 615 -8.89 -10.48 18.00
C VAL A 615 -8.32 -9.53 19.05
N ASP A 616 -7.00 -9.49 19.20
CA ASP A 616 -6.28 -8.43 19.93
C ASP A 616 -5.85 -7.35 18.92
N PRO A 617 -6.52 -6.17 18.87
CA PRO A 617 -6.15 -5.12 17.96
C PRO A 617 -4.77 -4.53 18.29
N GLY A 618 -3.94 -4.39 17.26
CA GLY A 618 -2.61 -3.80 17.36
C GLY A 618 -2.48 -2.50 16.56
N ALA A 619 -1.71 -1.55 17.08
CA ALA A 619 -1.25 -0.35 16.38
C ALA A 619 0.28 -0.38 16.32
N PHE A 620 0.83 -0.15 15.13
CA PHE A 620 2.23 -0.36 14.81
C PHE A 620 2.79 0.90 14.15
N ASN A 621 3.95 1.32 14.61
CA ASN A 621 4.83 2.20 13.86
C ASN A 621 5.95 1.34 13.29
N LEU A 622 5.86 1.01 12.00
CA LEU A 622 6.79 0.11 11.31
C LEU A 622 7.85 0.94 10.58
N LEU A 623 9.12 0.68 10.85
CA LEU A 623 10.26 1.29 10.19
C LEU A 623 10.98 0.24 9.34
N PHE A 624 10.78 0.29 8.03
CA PHE A 624 11.46 -0.58 7.07
C PHE A 624 12.80 0.03 6.65
N LYS A 625 13.85 -0.79 6.66
CA LYS A 625 15.19 -0.42 6.20
C LYS A 625 15.64 -1.37 5.10
N SER A 626 16.00 -0.79 3.96
CA SER A 626 16.63 -1.49 2.84
C SER A 626 18.13 -1.26 2.89
N ALA A 627 18.91 -2.28 3.26
CA ALA A 627 20.36 -2.25 3.18
C ALA A 627 20.84 -3.58 2.60
N LEU A 628 20.91 -3.68 1.26
CA LEU A 628 21.29 -4.90 0.57
C LEU A 628 22.51 -5.60 1.22
N PRO A 629 22.43 -6.91 1.55
CA PRO A 629 21.34 -7.86 1.26
C PRO A 629 20.22 -7.91 2.33
N ASP A 630 20.34 -7.15 3.42
CA ASP A 630 19.47 -7.25 4.60
C ASP A 630 18.27 -6.29 4.52
N PHE A 631 17.08 -6.86 4.64
CA PHE A 631 15.80 -6.15 4.69
C PHE A 631 15.21 -6.31 6.08
N THR A 632 15.24 -5.24 6.87
CA THR A 632 14.82 -5.27 8.28
C THR A 632 13.62 -4.38 8.53
N VAL A 633 12.78 -4.81 9.47
CA VAL A 633 11.70 -3.99 10.02
C VAL A 633 11.98 -3.78 11.51
N ALA A 634 11.82 -2.55 11.97
CA ALA A 634 11.91 -2.18 13.37
C ALA A 634 10.69 -1.33 13.75
N GLY A 635 10.56 -0.93 15.00
CA GLY A 635 9.52 0.03 15.38
C GLY A 635 8.94 -0.19 16.76
N LYS A 636 7.69 0.23 16.91
CA LYS A 636 6.90 0.02 18.13
C LYS A 636 5.53 -0.55 17.84
N ARG A 637 5.01 -1.31 18.78
CA ARG A 637 3.67 -1.88 18.79
C ARG A 637 2.97 -1.57 20.10
N ASP A 638 1.72 -1.15 20.00
CA ASP A 638 0.75 -1.23 21.08
C ASP A 638 -0.25 -2.31 20.73
N ASP A 639 -0.56 -3.17 21.68
CA ASP A 639 -1.67 -4.11 21.60
C ASP A 639 -2.67 -3.79 22.70
N THR A 640 -3.94 -4.08 22.44
CA THR A 640 -5.01 -3.84 23.42
C THR A 640 -4.77 -4.69 24.67
N ASP A 641 -4.41 -5.96 24.50
CA ASP A 641 -4.12 -6.90 25.58
C ASP A 641 -2.63 -7.27 25.71
N GLY A 642 -1.83 -7.13 24.64
CA GLY A 642 -0.40 -7.50 24.61
C GLY A 642 0.57 -6.48 25.23
N GLY A 643 0.13 -5.25 25.51
CA GLY A 643 0.92 -4.21 26.18
C GLY A 643 1.40 -3.08 25.27
N LEU A 644 1.95 -2.03 25.90
CA LEU A 644 2.27 -0.75 25.25
C LEU A 644 3.75 -0.57 24.94
N GLY A 645 4.04 0.11 23.83
CA GLY A 645 5.35 0.58 23.44
C GLY A 645 6.36 -0.54 23.21
N GLN A 646 5.86 -1.73 22.86
CA GLN A 646 6.67 -2.92 22.68
C GLN A 646 7.59 -2.74 21.48
N THR A 647 8.86 -3.09 21.64
CA THR A 647 9.84 -3.00 20.55
C THR A 647 9.52 -4.02 19.46
N LEU A 648 9.48 -3.56 18.22
CA LEU A 648 9.43 -4.42 17.04
C LEU A 648 10.83 -4.56 16.44
N ALA A 649 11.15 -5.79 16.05
CA ALA A 649 12.36 -6.11 15.29
C ALA A 649 12.12 -7.37 14.45
N GLY A 650 12.55 -7.34 13.20
CA GLY A 650 12.34 -8.46 12.29
C GLY A 650 12.97 -8.24 10.92
N THR A 651 12.61 -9.12 9.99
CA THR A 651 13.03 -9.07 8.59
C THR A 651 11.83 -9.06 7.66
N TYR A 652 11.99 -8.54 6.45
CA TYR A 652 10.94 -8.57 5.44
C TYR A 652 11.44 -9.01 4.07
N THR A 653 10.52 -9.48 3.23
CA THR A 653 10.77 -9.78 1.81
C THR A 653 9.67 -9.18 0.96
N VAL A 654 9.99 -8.84 -0.29
CA VAL A 654 9.03 -8.43 -1.31
C VAL A 654 9.38 -9.13 -2.61
N SER A 655 8.38 -9.76 -3.21
CA SER A 655 8.43 -10.39 -4.52
C SER A 655 7.97 -9.40 -5.59
N PHE A 656 8.39 -9.60 -6.84
CA PHE A 656 8.08 -8.68 -7.95
C PHE A 656 6.58 -8.50 -8.21
N ASN A 657 5.76 -9.49 -7.86
CA ASN A 657 4.29 -9.45 -7.96
C ASN A 657 3.61 -8.71 -6.79
N GLY A 658 4.37 -8.11 -5.87
CA GLY A 658 3.83 -7.32 -4.76
C GLY A 658 3.37 -8.14 -3.56
N THR A 659 3.66 -9.44 -3.53
CA THR A 659 3.51 -10.25 -2.31
C THR A 659 4.82 -10.30 -1.53
N GLY A 660 4.75 -10.48 -0.22
CA GLY A 660 5.92 -10.45 0.65
C GLY A 660 5.67 -11.14 1.98
N THR A 661 6.70 -11.13 2.82
CA THR A 661 6.58 -11.61 4.21
C THR A 661 7.21 -10.62 5.17
N ILE A 662 6.67 -10.54 6.38
CA ILE A 662 7.33 -9.93 7.53
C ILE A 662 7.47 -11.00 8.60
N LYS A 663 8.70 -11.18 9.09
CA LYS A 663 9.01 -12.11 10.18
C LYS A 663 9.50 -11.30 11.36
N LEU A 664 8.67 -11.19 12.38
CA LEU A 664 9.05 -10.55 13.63
C LEU A 664 9.81 -11.53 14.52
N SER A 665 10.76 -10.98 15.25
CA SER A 665 11.54 -11.64 16.31
C SER A 665 11.29 -11.00 17.68
N GLN A 666 10.66 -9.82 17.70
CA GLN A 666 10.27 -9.05 18.88
C GLN A 666 8.90 -8.39 18.62
N PRO A 667 8.04 -8.28 19.64
CA PRO A 667 8.22 -8.78 21.01
C PRO A 667 8.17 -10.33 21.10
N ALA A 668 7.56 -10.97 20.11
CA ALA A 668 7.52 -12.42 19.94
C ALA A 668 7.81 -12.79 18.48
N ALA A 669 8.03 -14.08 18.24
CA ALA A 669 8.16 -14.59 16.88
C ALA A 669 6.78 -14.66 16.22
N GLU A 670 6.59 -13.88 15.16
CA GLU A 670 5.34 -13.85 14.38
C GLU A 670 5.64 -13.80 12.88
N ASN A 671 4.81 -14.47 12.09
CA ASN A 671 4.92 -14.47 10.64
C ASN A 671 3.70 -13.80 10.01
N PHE A 672 3.96 -12.84 9.13
CA PHE A 672 2.95 -12.15 8.33
C PHE A 672 3.24 -12.36 6.85
N VAL A 673 2.17 -12.46 6.07
CA VAL A 673 2.21 -12.25 4.62
C VAL A 673 1.75 -10.84 4.31
N THR A 674 2.36 -10.19 3.33
CA THR A 674 2.11 -8.80 2.97
C THR A 674 1.71 -8.67 1.51
N TYR A 675 0.80 -7.76 1.20
CA TYR A 675 0.38 -7.43 -0.16
C TYR A 675 0.41 -5.92 -0.37
N LEU A 676 1.17 -5.46 -1.37
CA LEU A 676 1.33 -4.04 -1.69
C LEU A 676 0.10 -3.52 -2.46
N LEU A 677 -0.35 -2.29 -2.20
CA LEU A 677 -1.58 -1.71 -2.77
C LEU A 677 -1.34 -0.49 -3.68
N ASP A 678 -0.10 -0.15 -4.03
CA ASP A 678 0.21 1.17 -4.61
C ASP A 678 0.98 1.15 -5.94
N ASN A 679 0.93 2.30 -6.62
CA ASN A 679 0.90 2.55 -8.07
C ASN A 679 2.13 3.26 -8.63
N THR A 680 2.81 4.11 -7.87
CA THR A 680 3.76 5.01 -8.49
C THR A 680 5.08 4.31 -8.78
N LYS A 681 5.28 3.87 -10.03
CA LYS A 681 6.62 3.51 -10.52
C LYS A 681 7.56 4.67 -10.23
N ASN A 682 8.65 4.42 -9.48
CA ASN A 682 9.62 5.41 -9.01
C ASN A 682 9.15 6.34 -7.88
N SER A 683 8.13 5.98 -7.11
CA SER A 683 7.92 6.60 -5.79
C SER A 683 7.73 5.53 -4.72
N PRO A 684 8.01 5.86 -3.45
CA PRO A 684 7.92 4.90 -2.37
C PRO A 684 6.47 4.35 -2.24
N ILE A 685 6.31 3.05 -1.96
CA ILE A 685 5.01 2.41 -1.72
C ILE A 685 4.21 3.13 -0.64
N GLN A 686 3.01 3.63 -0.91
CA GLN A 686 2.23 4.31 0.13
C GLN A 686 1.47 3.34 1.05
N HIS A 687 1.00 2.21 0.51
CA HIS A 687 0.09 1.32 1.25
C HIS A 687 0.41 -0.16 1.06
N PHE A 688 0.22 -0.94 2.13
CA PHE A 688 0.16 -2.39 2.07
C PHE A 688 -0.78 -2.95 3.12
N VAL A 689 -1.21 -4.19 2.94
CA VAL A 689 -1.97 -4.95 3.94
C VAL A 689 -1.22 -6.20 4.33
N MET A 690 -1.45 -6.68 5.54
CA MET A 690 -0.86 -7.91 6.04
C MET A 690 -1.80 -8.69 6.95
N ILE A 691 -1.59 -10.00 7.02
CA ILE A 691 -2.29 -10.90 7.96
C ILE A 691 -1.27 -11.79 8.67
N ASN A 692 -1.50 -12.10 9.94
CA ASN A 692 -0.70 -13.09 10.66
C ASN A 692 -1.06 -14.50 10.17
N VAL A 693 -0.04 -15.27 9.80
CA VAL A 693 -0.14 -16.63 9.25
C VAL A 693 0.47 -17.69 10.19
N ASP A 694 0.48 -17.43 11.49
CA ASP A 694 0.87 -18.41 12.50
C ASP A 694 -0.36 -19.26 12.88
N PRO A 695 -0.29 -20.60 12.79
CA PRO A 695 -1.42 -21.49 13.12
C PRO A 695 -1.93 -21.37 14.56
N ALA A 696 -1.11 -20.85 15.46
CA ALA A 696 -1.48 -20.63 16.86
C ALA A 696 -2.45 -19.45 17.04
N ASN A 697 -2.41 -18.48 16.11
CA ASN A 697 -3.32 -17.35 16.12
C ASN A 697 -4.61 -17.71 15.39
N LYS A 698 -5.65 -18.05 16.16
CA LYS A 698 -6.99 -18.37 15.63
C LYS A 698 -7.86 -17.15 15.36
N ASP A 699 -7.48 -15.99 15.87
CA ASP A 699 -8.21 -14.73 15.72
C ASP A 699 -7.30 -13.70 15.03
N SER A 700 -6.73 -14.10 13.90
CA SER A 700 -5.94 -13.21 13.04
C SER A 700 -6.83 -12.14 12.41
N ALA A 701 -6.28 -10.96 12.21
CA ALA A 701 -6.97 -9.83 11.60
C ALA A 701 -6.14 -9.23 10.47
N ILE A 702 -6.82 -8.51 9.58
CA ILE A 702 -6.16 -7.70 8.55
C ILE A 702 -5.58 -6.47 9.23
N ILE A 703 -4.30 -6.21 8.98
CA ILE A 703 -3.61 -5.00 9.37
C ILE A 703 -3.36 -4.19 8.12
N PHE A 704 -3.78 -2.93 8.13
CA PHE A 704 -3.53 -1.99 7.04
C PHE A 704 -2.41 -1.05 7.45
N ALA A 705 -1.47 -0.81 6.54
CA ALA A 705 -0.32 0.05 6.72
C ALA A 705 -0.28 1.16 5.66
N GLU A 706 0.07 2.37 6.10
CA GLU A 706 0.07 3.62 5.33
C GLU A 706 1.19 4.57 5.80
N ARG A 707 1.61 5.53 4.97
CA ARG A 707 2.67 6.48 5.34
C ARG A 707 2.47 7.90 4.86
#